data_AF-A0A5B9W3M5-F1
#
_entry.id   AF-A0A5B9W3M5-F1
#
_cell.length_a   1.000
_cell.length_b   1.000
_cell.length_c   1.000
_cell.angle_alpha   90.00
_cell.angle_beta   90.00
_cell.angle_gamma   90.00
#
_symmetry.space_group_name_H-M   'P 1'
#
loop_
_entity.id
_entity.type
_entity.pdbx_description
1 polymer ?
#
loop_
_entity_poly.entity_id
_entity_poly.type
_entity_poly.pdbx_seq_one_letter_code
_entity_poly.pdbx_strand_id
1 'polypeptide(L)'
;MQRDSARPATERADRRPRRGNRLRLQVDPLEPRVVLSAAGAINPFALVQGYAGGSGKKIQAAQIRVGRLDFSIPNRPVLLRFDMGAGSPPEAVARLQGVKPLVGAHPGPLVTSQSAIGRQGSRLARLQPGVFDLGLVGKGSSSSAMYQVNISLAGDVDGTYSVTRQDLAQIRALSGTPSSSTNYLPAADVNDDGVINGADLKLAAQNLGASTTLRPVTLQIGQDLVRQSGSDDLYRRITGTTNGAAGVTVSLASTGAAGSPVAVTPDALGRFASLATALGGPDAPFTVQATATDAFGQRAVATQYTYDPVLVPIPGSAAPAYGGAANVGTISPSTPISAEIITRYKPGSGGEAAIQQIAGAPLAQRQYLTQDQFADRFGTSDADLAALTSFARDYGFQVTGANRATRTFDFTTTVGQFEQAIGANIISYDDEAQVTQQGYTGPLYVPRRVADVVDSLFGVETQGIPKPPRPPAGDDTSGHFSSQVAAAYDYPSAPAGQLAGQGVSIGILELGGTFGASQQATVAAYLAAQGIGVTPNIHVVGSSSYQGRSKDDPETEVMLDIEVLASILPAADFTMYFQDNNNGSFVDLVKDASFDPVNHPSILSLSWGGPDIDASRMYIRAMDQAILDASAIGVTLFVAAGDDGSSDKVSTGYTFTDYPASSPYSVAVGGTTLGIKGGAWDGEVAWNETSVTGGFFSYYNSISGGSGGGGVSGMNPTPSYQTNAGITPTSVNPSGVFDVFSGTGRGVPDVSADADPITGYRVWVPSSSGTTNETYLVGGTSAATPLWAALAGLITQNTGKKLGWFTPVIYQVGAGNATNHAFHDITTGDNITSNQQISPYPGTDSGVLLPTYLGYTTTTGFDLVTGWGSPQGSNFLAAIEAMLADQGVQGTSST
;
A
#
# COMPACT_ATOMS: atom_id res chain seq x y z
N MET A 1 67.25 29.05 -3.79
CA MET A 1 66.99 30.48 -3.50
C MET A 1 65.82 30.50 -2.50
N GLN A 2 66.05 30.66 -1.19
CA GLN A 2 66.12 31.94 -0.44
C GLN A 2 64.95 32.89 -0.82
N ARG A 3 64.12 33.44 0.08
CA ARG A 3 64.16 33.65 1.55
C ARG A 3 62.74 34.05 2.04
N ASP A 4 62.42 33.63 3.28
CA ASP A 4 61.88 34.38 4.44
C ASP A 4 60.86 35.52 4.20
N SER A 5 59.75 35.59 4.95
CA SER A 5 59.66 35.98 6.39
C SER A 5 58.17 35.90 6.84
N ALA A 6 57.70 35.67 8.08
CA ALA A 6 58.24 35.74 9.44
C ALA A 6 57.34 34.93 10.42
N ARG A 7 57.92 34.53 11.57
CA ARG A 7 57.36 33.86 12.78
C ARG A 7 57.09 34.93 13.89
N PRO A 8 56.80 34.60 15.18
CA PRO A 8 55.96 33.58 15.86
C PRO A 8 55.22 34.14 17.13
N ALA A 9 54.44 33.31 17.88
CA ALA A 9 54.31 33.33 19.38
C ALA A 9 53.14 32.41 19.85
N THR A 10 53.39 31.22 20.41
CA THR A 10 53.46 30.83 21.85
C THR A 10 52.13 30.73 22.62
N GLU A 11 51.79 29.52 23.10
CA GLU A 11 51.38 29.20 24.48
C GLU A 11 51.08 27.68 24.59
N ARG A 12 51.97 26.88 25.18
CA ARG A 12 52.03 26.45 26.60
C ARG A 12 50.71 25.87 27.15
N ALA A 13 50.82 24.58 27.47
CA ALA A 13 49.85 23.76 28.15
C ALA A 13 49.45 24.35 29.51
N ASP A 14 48.14 24.34 29.78
CA ASP A 14 47.62 24.47 31.13
C ASP A 14 46.52 23.43 31.39
N ARG A 15 46.78 22.56 32.36
CA ARG A 15 45.87 21.54 32.87
C ARG A 15 44.81 22.21 33.74
N ARG A 16 43.53 22.03 33.42
CA ARG A 16 42.40 22.29 34.34
C ARG A 16 41.28 21.23 34.20
N PRO A 17 40.44 21.04 35.22
CA PRO A 17 40.10 19.72 35.79
C PRO A 17 38.89 19.06 35.13
N ARG A 18 38.83 17.72 35.23
CA ARG A 18 37.65 16.90 34.94
C ARG A 18 36.44 17.43 35.72
N ARG A 19 35.52 18.11 35.03
CA ARG A 19 34.16 18.36 35.51
C ARG A 19 33.35 17.08 35.29
N GLY A 20 32.77 16.55 36.36
CA GLY A 20 31.93 15.37 36.32
C GLY A 20 30.73 15.54 35.38
N ASN A 21 30.39 14.47 34.68
CA ASN A 21 29.17 14.34 33.89
C ASN A 21 27.95 14.61 34.78
N ARG A 22 27.41 15.83 34.71
CA ARG A 22 26.01 16.04 35.07
C ARG A 22 25.18 15.59 33.86
N LEU A 23 24.50 14.45 34.02
CA LEU A 23 23.35 14.04 33.22
C LEU A 23 22.44 15.26 33.04
N ARG A 24 22.37 15.81 31.82
CA ARG A 24 21.26 16.67 31.42
C ARG A 24 20.12 15.73 31.05
N LEU A 25 19.18 15.55 31.97
CA LEU A 25 17.84 15.11 31.62
C LEU A 25 17.27 16.12 30.62
N GLN A 26 17.13 15.73 29.36
CA GLN A 26 16.17 16.36 28.47
C GLN A 26 14.79 15.99 29.01
N VAL A 27 14.20 16.93 29.73
CA VAL A 27 12.78 16.90 30.05
C VAL A 27 12.11 17.47 28.82
N ASP A 28 11.45 16.61 28.03
CA ASP A 28 10.50 17.10 27.05
C ASP A 28 9.46 17.95 27.80
N PRO A 29 9.22 19.21 27.38
CA PRO A 29 8.07 19.93 27.89
C PRO A 29 6.84 19.12 27.46
N LEU A 30 6.18 18.51 28.44
CA LEU A 30 4.81 18.02 28.29
C LEU A 30 4.04 19.06 27.48
N GLU A 31 3.31 18.61 26.45
CA GLU A 31 2.29 19.42 25.78
C GLU A 31 1.58 20.27 26.84
N PRO A 32 1.35 21.58 26.60
CA PRO A 32 0.72 22.44 27.58
C PRO A 32 -0.64 21.85 27.95
N ARG A 33 -0.66 21.07 29.04
CA ARG A 33 -1.88 20.69 29.73
C ARG A 33 -2.40 22.00 30.26
N VAL A 34 -3.43 22.51 29.61
CA VAL A 34 -4.24 23.60 30.14
C VAL A 34 -4.59 23.17 31.56
N VAL A 35 -3.95 23.82 32.53
CA VAL A 35 -4.27 23.63 33.93
C VAL A 35 -5.75 23.96 34.03
N LEU A 36 -6.56 22.99 34.48
CA LEU A 36 -7.99 23.17 34.78
C LEU A 36 -8.23 24.13 35.97
N SER A 37 -7.31 25.04 36.23
CA SER A 37 -7.52 26.25 37.01
C SER A 37 -7.51 27.44 36.05
N ALA A 38 -8.47 27.48 35.13
CA ALA A 38 -8.91 28.78 34.64
C ALA A 38 -9.48 29.49 35.87
N ALA A 39 -8.79 30.53 36.35
CA ALA A 39 -9.38 31.46 37.31
C ALA A 39 -10.69 31.95 36.68
N GLY A 40 -11.83 31.46 37.19
CA GLY A 40 -13.16 31.67 36.61
C GLY A 40 -13.95 30.42 36.22
N ALA A 41 -13.46 29.19 36.38
CA ALA A 41 -14.32 28.00 36.22
C ALA A 41 -15.18 27.75 37.48
N ILE A 42 -16.37 27.17 37.32
CA ILE A 42 -17.10 26.55 38.44
C ILE A 42 -16.25 25.37 38.91
N ASN A 43 -15.99 25.24 40.21
CA ASN A 43 -15.08 24.24 40.79
C ASN A 43 -15.84 22.99 41.27
N PRO A 44 -16.10 21.97 40.42
CA PRO A 44 -16.80 20.78 40.87
C PRO A 44 -15.90 19.93 41.78
N PHE A 45 -16.46 19.48 42.89
CA PHE A 45 -15.85 18.42 43.69
C PHE A 45 -16.29 17.03 43.22
N ALA A 46 -17.37 16.94 42.44
CA ALA A 46 -17.87 15.67 41.90
C ALA A 46 -18.41 15.80 40.46
N LEU A 47 -18.23 14.73 39.69
CA LEU A 47 -18.73 14.58 38.32
C LEU A 47 -19.59 13.32 38.22
N VAL A 48 -20.83 13.49 37.74
CA VAL A 48 -21.79 12.38 37.59
C VAL A 48 -22.21 12.27 36.14
N GLN A 49 -22.09 11.09 35.56
CA GLN A 49 -22.40 10.81 34.16
C GLN A 49 -23.51 9.76 34.04
N GLY A 50 -24.29 9.82 32.96
CA GLY A 50 -25.30 8.83 32.64
C GLY A 50 -25.72 8.86 31.17
N TYR A 51 -26.55 7.90 30.78
CA TYR A 51 -27.08 7.77 29.42
C TYR A 51 -28.55 8.20 29.36
N ALA A 52 -28.89 9.06 28.41
CA ALA A 52 -30.25 9.24 27.94
C ALA A 52 -30.53 8.18 26.87
N GLY A 53 -31.61 7.39 26.99
CA GLY A 53 -31.95 6.36 26.00
C GLY A 53 -33.43 6.00 26.02
N GLY A 54 -33.99 5.74 24.82
CA GLY A 54 -35.34 5.22 24.62
C GLY A 54 -36.34 6.24 24.07
N SER A 55 -37.27 5.77 23.24
CA SER A 55 -38.41 6.54 22.75
C SER A 55 -39.36 6.87 23.92
N GLY A 56 -39.18 8.05 24.52
CA GLY A 56 -39.98 8.53 25.64
C GLY A 56 -39.14 9.34 26.63
N LYS A 57 -39.77 10.27 27.35
CA LYS A 57 -39.13 11.26 28.25
C LYS A 57 -38.33 10.69 29.45
N LYS A 58 -37.98 9.41 29.49
CA LYS A 58 -37.33 8.76 30.63
C LYS A 58 -35.81 8.70 30.42
N ILE A 59 -35.09 9.58 31.12
CA ILE A 59 -33.64 9.49 31.28
C ILE A 59 -33.35 8.55 32.45
N GLN A 60 -32.32 7.69 32.34
CA GLN A 60 -31.87 6.89 33.48
C GLN A 60 -31.40 7.84 34.59
N ALA A 61 -32.08 7.84 35.75
CA ALA A 61 -31.71 8.72 36.84
C ALA A 61 -30.31 8.36 37.35
N ALA A 62 -29.42 9.35 37.40
CA ALA A 62 -28.18 9.19 38.14
C ALA A 62 -28.46 9.42 39.64
N GLN A 63 -27.95 8.53 40.49
CA GLN A 63 -28.09 8.63 41.93
C GLN A 63 -26.83 9.23 42.54
N ILE A 64 -27.02 10.14 43.49
CA ILE A 64 -25.95 10.63 44.35
C ILE A 64 -26.23 10.29 45.80
N ARG A 65 -25.18 10.04 46.57
CA ARG A 65 -25.28 9.80 48.01
C ARG A 65 -24.52 10.87 48.76
N VAL A 66 -25.24 11.69 49.52
CA VAL A 66 -24.66 12.68 50.42
C VAL A 66 -24.45 11.99 51.78
N GLY A 67 -23.22 11.66 52.14
CA GLY A 67 -22.88 11.08 53.44
C GLY A 67 -22.52 12.11 54.51
N ARG A 68 -22.63 11.71 55.78
CA ARG A 68 -22.17 12.53 56.93
C ARG A 68 -20.64 12.68 56.99
N LEU A 69 -19.90 11.78 56.34
CA LEU A 69 -18.45 11.77 56.32
C LEU A 69 -17.89 12.53 55.10
N ASP A 70 -18.71 12.75 54.08
CA ASP A 70 -18.30 13.39 52.82
C ASP A 70 -18.25 14.91 52.94
N PHE A 71 -18.95 15.47 53.93
CA PHE A 71 -19.03 16.90 54.19
C PHE A 71 -18.85 17.20 55.68
N SER A 72 -17.95 18.12 56.01
CA SER A 72 -17.89 18.71 57.35
C SER A 72 -18.88 19.86 57.42
N ILE A 73 -20.05 19.61 58.01
CA ILE A 73 -21.14 20.58 58.15
C ILE A 73 -21.63 20.58 59.60
N PRO A 74 -21.92 21.73 60.22
CA PRO A 74 -22.57 21.78 61.52
C PRO A 74 -24.07 21.41 61.42
N ASN A 75 -24.45 20.13 61.55
CA ASN A 75 -25.84 19.60 61.71
C ASN A 75 -26.95 20.22 60.84
N ARG A 76 -26.62 20.86 59.71
CA ARG A 76 -27.55 21.60 58.84
C ARG A 76 -27.41 21.13 57.38
N PRO A 77 -28.41 21.36 56.52
CA PRO A 77 -28.31 21.03 55.09
C PRO A 77 -27.16 21.78 54.41
N VAL A 78 -26.48 21.11 53.45
CA VAL A 78 -25.49 21.75 52.57
C VAL A 78 -26.15 22.21 51.28
N LEU A 79 -25.78 23.39 50.79
CA LEU A 79 -26.24 23.91 49.52
C LEU A 79 -25.27 23.47 48.41
N LEU A 80 -25.75 22.62 47.50
CA LEU A 80 -24.96 22.18 46.35
C LEU A 80 -25.48 22.82 45.07
N ARG A 81 -24.55 23.14 44.18
CA ARG A 81 -24.82 23.63 42.83
C ARG A 81 -24.60 22.49 41.83
N PHE A 82 -25.52 22.37 40.88
CA PHE A 82 -25.51 21.36 39.82
C PHE A 82 -25.51 22.06 38.47
N ASP A 83 -24.50 21.79 37.64
CA ASP A 83 -24.33 22.39 36.31
C ASP A 83 -24.19 21.29 35.24
N MET A 84 -24.80 21.47 34.07
CA MET A 84 -24.63 20.55 32.96
C MET A 84 -23.26 20.74 32.28
N GLY A 85 -22.54 19.66 31.99
CA GLY A 85 -21.23 19.68 31.34
C GLY A 85 -21.29 19.96 29.82
N ALA A 86 -20.22 20.57 29.28
CA ALA A 86 -20.11 21.06 27.90
C ALA A 86 -20.21 20.00 26.78
N GLY A 87 -20.17 18.70 27.11
CA GLY A 87 -20.32 17.58 26.17
C GLY A 87 -21.74 17.02 26.03
N SER A 88 -22.75 17.63 26.66
CA SER A 88 -24.15 17.17 26.58
C SER A 88 -24.82 17.78 25.33
N PRO A 89 -25.37 16.99 24.38
CA PRO A 89 -25.85 17.54 23.12
C PRO A 89 -27.00 18.55 23.32
N PRO A 90 -26.99 19.70 22.60
CA PRO A 90 -27.98 20.77 22.76
C PRO A 90 -29.43 20.34 22.51
N GLU A 91 -29.62 19.30 21.70
CA GLU A 91 -30.92 18.79 21.29
C GLU A 91 -31.51 17.74 22.26
N ALA A 92 -30.68 17.15 23.13
CA ALA A 92 -31.08 16.13 24.09
C ALA A 92 -31.33 16.68 25.51
N VAL A 93 -31.30 18.00 25.71
CA VAL A 93 -31.06 18.59 27.03
C VAL A 93 -32.09 18.17 28.07
N ALA A 94 -31.61 17.27 28.92
CA ALA A 94 -31.98 17.03 30.28
C ALA A 94 -32.06 18.36 31.07
N ARG A 95 -33.27 18.88 31.32
CA ARG A 95 -33.43 19.81 32.46
C ARG A 95 -33.39 18.98 33.73
N LEU A 96 -32.56 19.35 34.71
CA LEU A 96 -32.68 18.83 36.08
C LEU A 96 -34.02 19.36 36.65
N GLN A 97 -35.03 18.48 36.65
CA GLN A 97 -36.40 18.75 37.10
C GLN A 97 -36.48 18.75 38.64
N GLY A 98 -35.58 18.04 39.31
CA GLY A 98 -35.45 18.08 40.76
C GLY A 98 -34.45 17.04 41.29
N VAL A 99 -34.07 17.21 42.56
CA VAL A 99 -33.29 16.24 43.32
C VAL A 99 -34.24 15.57 44.31
N LYS A 100 -34.54 14.28 44.11
CA LYS A 100 -35.58 13.58 44.89
C LYS A 100 -34.96 12.61 45.90
N PRO A 101 -35.37 12.62 47.17
CA PRO A 101 -34.87 11.68 48.17
C PRO A 101 -35.40 10.27 47.87
N LEU A 102 -34.53 9.27 47.96
CA LEU A 102 -34.91 7.86 47.79
C LEU A 102 -35.17 7.17 49.13
N VAL A 103 -34.36 7.46 50.16
CA VAL A 103 -34.46 6.83 51.48
C VAL A 103 -34.09 7.83 52.58
N GLY A 104 -34.99 8.03 53.56
CA GLY A 104 -34.69 8.67 54.85
C GLY A 104 -34.22 10.14 54.83
N ALA A 105 -34.35 10.85 53.70
CA ALA A 105 -33.80 12.18 53.49
C ALA A 105 -34.87 13.24 53.18
N HIS A 106 -34.57 14.51 53.48
CA HIS A 106 -35.44 15.65 53.15
C HIS A 106 -34.71 16.66 52.25
N PRO A 107 -35.14 16.86 50.99
CA PRO A 107 -34.66 17.99 50.21
C PRO A 107 -35.26 19.27 50.80
N GLY A 108 -34.43 20.28 51.06
CA GLY A 108 -34.94 21.64 51.25
C GLY A 108 -35.53 22.19 49.94
N PRO A 109 -36.21 23.36 49.97
CA PRO A 109 -36.76 23.97 48.76
C PRO A 109 -35.65 24.18 47.72
N LEU A 110 -35.87 23.69 46.49
CA LEU A 110 -35.02 23.98 45.34
C LEU A 110 -35.07 25.49 45.07
N VAL A 111 -33.91 26.13 45.05
CA VAL A 111 -33.81 27.50 44.56
C VAL A 111 -33.53 27.37 43.07
N THR A 112 -34.56 27.62 42.26
CA THR A 112 -34.47 27.57 40.80
C THR A 112 -34.02 28.92 40.26
N SER A 113 -32.98 28.94 39.45
CA SER A 113 -32.71 30.02 38.51
C SER A 113 -32.88 29.50 37.09
N GLN A 114 -33.48 30.32 36.23
CA GLN A 114 -33.26 30.21 34.80
C GLN A 114 -31.98 30.99 34.52
N SER A 115 -30.92 30.30 34.10
CA SER A 115 -29.68 30.96 33.72
C SER A 115 -29.96 31.97 32.61
N ALA A 116 -29.67 33.25 32.85
CA ALA A 116 -29.85 34.33 31.87
C ALA A 116 -28.71 34.40 30.84
N ILE A 117 -27.63 33.65 31.07
CA ILE A 117 -26.34 33.74 30.36
C ILE A 117 -26.06 32.57 29.41
N GLY A 118 -27.11 31.85 29.00
CA GLY A 118 -26.99 30.75 28.04
C GLY A 118 -26.33 29.47 28.59
N ARG A 119 -25.92 29.44 29.87
CA ARG A 119 -25.52 28.19 30.54
C ARG A 119 -26.76 27.35 30.78
N GLN A 120 -26.78 26.12 30.26
CA GLN A 120 -27.98 25.30 30.33
C GLN A 120 -28.20 24.77 31.76
N GLY A 121 -28.99 25.50 32.56
CA GLY A 121 -29.79 24.93 33.65
C GLY A 121 -29.10 24.65 34.99
N SER A 122 -28.31 25.58 35.52
CA SER A 122 -27.77 25.52 36.89
C SER A 122 -28.91 25.37 37.93
N ARG A 123 -28.71 24.52 38.97
CA ARG A 123 -29.69 24.33 40.06
C ARG A 123 -29.00 24.34 41.41
N LEU A 124 -29.67 24.93 42.40
CA LEU A 124 -29.26 24.88 43.80
C LEU A 124 -30.20 23.99 44.59
N ALA A 125 -29.65 23.01 45.32
CA ALA A 125 -30.42 22.15 46.20
C ALA A 125 -29.81 22.10 47.60
N ARG A 126 -30.65 22.23 48.62
CA ARG A 126 -30.28 22.01 50.02
C ARG A 126 -30.45 20.54 50.36
N LEU A 127 -29.34 19.85 50.60
CA LEU A 127 -29.34 18.42 50.84
C LEU A 127 -28.91 18.11 52.27
N GLN A 128 -29.67 17.23 52.91
CA GLN A 128 -29.25 16.54 54.13
C GLN A 128 -28.63 15.18 53.77
N PRO A 129 -27.91 14.52 54.69
CA PRO A 129 -27.38 13.19 54.44
C PRO A 129 -28.47 12.22 53.97
N GLY A 130 -28.24 11.54 52.85
CA GLY A 130 -29.27 10.77 52.14
C GLY A 130 -28.86 10.34 50.73
N VAL A 131 -29.68 9.50 50.11
CA VAL A 131 -29.54 9.11 48.69
C VAL A 131 -30.57 9.89 47.87
N PHE A 132 -30.15 10.46 46.76
CA PHE A 132 -30.98 11.30 45.91
C PHE A 132 -30.90 10.89 44.44
N ASP A 133 -32.05 10.88 43.76
CA ASP A 133 -32.14 10.80 42.31
C ASP A 133 -31.98 12.20 41.70
N LEU A 134 -31.12 12.30 40.68
CA LEU A 134 -31.05 13.44 39.78
C LEU A 134 -32.11 13.26 38.68
N GLY A 135 -33.26 13.90 38.86
CA GLY A 135 -34.37 13.82 37.91
C GLY A 135 -34.10 14.65 36.66
N LEU A 136 -33.72 14.00 35.56
CA LEU A 136 -33.38 14.63 34.28
C LEU A 136 -34.48 14.40 33.23
N VAL A 137 -34.82 15.42 32.43
CA VAL A 137 -35.86 15.30 31.38
C VAL A 137 -35.37 15.83 30.03
N GLY A 138 -35.34 14.97 29.01
CA GLY A 138 -34.86 15.30 27.66
C GLY A 138 -35.93 15.92 26.75
N LYS A 139 -35.49 16.62 25.70
CA LYS A 139 -36.31 17.20 24.62
C LYS A 139 -36.59 16.20 23.48
N GLY A 140 -37.02 14.98 23.81
CA GLY A 140 -37.76 14.11 22.87
C GLY A 140 -37.08 13.60 21.59
N SER A 141 -35.75 13.63 21.43
CA SER A 141 -35.07 12.99 20.28
C SER A 141 -34.68 11.53 20.56
N SER A 142 -34.64 10.72 19.49
CA SER A 142 -34.51 9.26 19.48
C SER A 142 -33.08 8.73 19.70
N SER A 143 -32.10 9.61 19.90
CA SER A 143 -30.68 9.25 19.95
C SER A 143 -30.21 9.06 21.40
N SER A 144 -29.59 7.92 21.67
CA SER A 144 -28.95 7.66 22.96
C SER A 144 -27.73 8.55 23.13
N ALA A 145 -27.71 9.43 24.14
CA ALA A 145 -26.64 10.39 24.35
C ALA A 145 -26.15 10.38 25.80
N MET A 146 -24.82 10.51 25.97
CA MET A 146 -24.21 10.72 27.28
C MET A 146 -24.48 12.13 27.79
N TYR A 147 -24.72 12.26 29.10
CA TYR A 147 -24.79 13.54 29.79
C TYR A 147 -23.83 13.56 30.98
N GLN A 148 -23.42 14.77 31.38
CA GLN A 148 -22.59 15.01 32.56
C GLN A 148 -23.19 16.11 33.43
N VAL A 149 -23.23 15.88 34.74
CA VAL A 149 -23.61 16.85 35.77
C VAL A 149 -22.38 17.13 36.64
N ASN A 150 -21.94 18.38 36.65
CA ASN A 150 -20.90 18.92 37.51
C ASN A 150 -21.54 19.35 38.84
N ILE A 151 -20.97 18.94 39.97
CA ILE A 151 -21.50 19.26 41.30
C ILE A 151 -20.45 20.03 42.08
N SER A 152 -20.82 21.23 42.54
CA SER A 152 -19.94 22.16 43.27
C SER A 152 -20.57 22.62 44.59
N LEU A 153 -19.71 23.07 45.51
CA LEU A 153 -20.14 23.61 46.79
C LEU A 153 -20.54 25.09 46.58
N ALA A 154 -21.81 25.41 46.81
CA ALA A 154 -22.31 26.76 46.52
C ALA A 154 -21.59 27.81 47.38
N GLY A 155 -20.89 28.75 46.74
CA GLY A 155 -20.13 29.80 47.42
C GLY A 155 -18.65 29.50 47.70
N ASP A 156 -18.12 28.37 47.23
CA ASP A 156 -16.67 28.11 47.17
C ASP A 156 -16.13 28.71 45.87
N VAL A 157 -15.53 29.90 45.99
CA VAL A 157 -15.13 30.68 44.80
C VAL A 157 -13.67 30.51 44.47
N ASP A 158 -12.85 30.09 45.43
CA ASP A 158 -11.42 29.86 45.24
C ASP A 158 -11.07 28.40 44.93
N GLY A 159 -12.04 27.49 45.02
CA GLY A 159 -11.88 26.08 44.64
C GLY A 159 -11.16 25.27 45.71
N THR A 160 -11.14 25.75 46.95
CA THR A 160 -10.55 25.03 48.10
C THR A 160 -11.45 23.91 48.63
N TYR A 161 -12.63 23.71 48.03
CA TYR A 161 -13.66 22.75 48.46
C TYR A 161 -14.22 23.06 49.84
N SER A 162 -14.13 24.33 50.25
CA SER A 162 -14.55 24.84 51.55
C SER A 162 -15.11 26.25 51.39
N VAL A 163 -16.26 26.55 51.99
CA VAL A 163 -16.80 27.91 51.98
C VAL A 163 -16.34 28.63 53.24
N THR A 164 -15.47 29.61 53.08
CA THR A 164 -14.85 30.36 54.17
C THR A 164 -15.30 31.82 54.17
N ARG A 165 -14.81 32.61 55.15
CA ARG A 165 -15.05 34.05 55.15
C ARG A 165 -14.33 34.77 54.00
N GLN A 166 -13.26 34.17 53.48
CA GLN A 166 -12.50 34.70 52.35
C GLN A 166 -13.35 34.61 51.07
N ASP A 167 -14.04 33.50 50.85
CA ASP A 167 -14.97 33.34 49.74
C ASP A 167 -16.09 34.39 49.78
N LEU A 168 -16.70 34.59 50.96
CA LEU A 168 -17.74 35.62 51.13
C LEU A 168 -17.20 37.03 50.89
N ALA A 169 -15.95 37.29 51.27
CA ALA A 169 -15.31 38.58 51.01
C ALA A 169 -15.07 38.79 49.51
N GLN A 170 -14.68 37.74 48.78
CA GLN A 170 -14.51 37.76 47.33
C GLN A 170 -15.84 37.97 46.60
N ILE A 171 -16.91 37.26 46.98
CA ILE A 171 -18.26 37.47 46.42
C ILE A 171 -18.72 38.91 46.69
N ARG A 172 -18.51 39.42 47.91
CA ARG A 172 -18.88 40.80 48.26
C ARG A 172 -18.09 41.83 47.45
N ALA A 173 -16.79 41.59 47.23
CA ALA A 173 -15.94 42.48 46.43
C ALA A 173 -16.37 42.53 44.95
N LEU A 174 -17.01 41.47 44.46
CA LEU A 174 -17.51 41.36 43.09
C LEU A 174 -18.99 41.75 42.97
N SER A 175 -19.64 42.22 44.03
CA SER A 175 -21.05 42.63 44.00
C SER A 175 -21.29 43.76 43.00
N GLY A 176 -22.27 43.60 42.12
CA GLY A 176 -22.59 44.47 40.99
C GLY A 176 -21.94 44.07 39.68
N THR A 177 -21.13 43.00 39.64
CA THR A 177 -20.41 42.57 38.43
C THR A 177 -21.32 41.72 37.53
N PRO A 178 -21.66 42.18 36.31
CA PRO A 178 -22.42 41.38 35.35
C PRO A 178 -21.52 40.35 34.66
N SER A 179 -22.13 39.29 34.14
CA SER A 179 -21.48 38.21 33.37
C SER A 179 -20.72 38.66 32.13
N SER A 180 -21.02 39.84 31.58
CA SER A 180 -20.28 40.46 30.49
C SER A 180 -18.96 41.11 30.92
N SER A 181 -18.70 41.22 32.22
CA SER A 181 -17.47 41.82 32.75
C SER A 181 -16.30 40.85 32.69
N THR A 182 -15.10 41.36 32.39
CA THR A 182 -13.85 40.59 32.45
C THR A 182 -13.46 40.18 33.88
N ASN A 183 -14.03 40.82 34.90
CA ASN A 183 -13.81 40.50 36.32
C ASN A 183 -14.89 39.55 36.87
N TYR A 184 -15.83 39.09 36.03
CA TYR A 184 -16.87 38.17 36.45
C TYR A 184 -16.28 36.81 36.82
N LEU A 185 -16.58 36.34 38.04
CA LEU A 185 -16.25 35.00 38.49
C LEU A 185 -17.53 34.14 38.54
N PRO A 186 -17.68 33.17 37.62
CA PRO A 186 -18.80 32.23 37.60
C PRO A 186 -19.13 31.54 38.93
N ALA A 187 -18.12 31.19 39.73
CA ALA A 187 -18.33 30.57 41.04
C ALA A 187 -18.95 31.54 42.07
N ALA A 188 -18.74 32.86 41.89
CA ALA A 188 -19.27 33.90 42.78
C ALA A 188 -20.72 34.30 42.45
N ASP A 189 -21.20 33.99 41.24
CA ASP A 189 -22.60 34.07 40.84
C ASP A 189 -23.29 32.76 41.23
N VAL A 190 -23.63 32.64 42.51
CA VAL A 190 -24.09 31.40 43.14
C VAL A 190 -25.46 30.97 42.60
N ASN A 191 -26.35 31.93 42.33
CA ASN A 191 -27.64 31.65 41.74
C ASN A 191 -27.60 31.57 40.20
N ASP A 192 -26.49 31.89 39.55
CA ASP A 192 -26.32 31.87 38.08
C ASP A 192 -27.33 32.77 37.35
N ASP A 193 -27.71 33.90 37.96
CA ASP A 193 -28.63 34.88 37.36
C ASP A 193 -27.93 35.84 36.38
N GLY A 194 -26.60 35.75 36.29
CA GLY A 194 -25.76 36.53 35.39
C GLY A 194 -25.25 37.82 36.01
N VAL A 195 -25.52 38.10 37.28
CA VAL A 195 -25.03 39.29 38.01
C VAL A 195 -24.68 38.92 39.46
N ILE A 196 -23.40 39.02 39.82
CA ILE A 196 -22.96 38.79 41.21
C ILE A 196 -23.52 39.88 42.11
N ASN A 197 -24.32 39.55 43.11
CA ASN A 197 -24.96 40.53 43.98
C ASN A 197 -25.23 40.01 45.41
N GLY A 198 -25.99 40.79 46.20
CA GLY A 198 -26.31 40.45 47.59
C GLY A 198 -27.09 39.13 47.75
N ALA A 199 -27.81 38.68 46.72
CA ALA A 199 -28.47 37.38 46.70
C ALA A 199 -27.45 36.23 46.70
N ASP A 200 -26.38 36.34 45.92
CA ASP A 200 -25.30 35.35 45.88
C ASP A 200 -24.55 35.28 47.20
N LEU A 201 -24.24 36.45 47.77
CA LEU A 201 -23.59 36.52 49.08
C LEU A 201 -24.46 35.87 50.17
N LYS A 202 -25.78 36.04 50.10
CA LYS A 202 -26.73 35.42 51.05
C LYS A 202 -26.85 33.91 50.86
N LEU A 203 -26.71 33.41 49.63
CA LEU A 203 -26.71 31.98 49.33
C LEU A 203 -25.40 31.34 49.76
N ALA A 204 -24.24 31.93 49.42
CA ALA A 204 -22.93 31.48 49.86
C ALA A 204 -22.80 31.47 51.39
N ALA A 205 -23.30 32.50 52.07
CA ALA A 205 -23.24 32.58 53.54
C ALA A 205 -23.96 31.42 54.25
N GLN A 206 -24.93 30.76 53.60
CA GLN A 206 -25.59 29.58 54.15
C GLN A 206 -24.65 28.37 54.23
N ASN A 207 -23.65 28.32 53.36
CA ASN A 207 -22.61 27.29 53.36
C ASN A 207 -21.38 27.66 54.19
N LEU A 208 -21.30 28.85 54.80
CA LEU A 208 -20.11 29.28 55.56
C LEU A 208 -19.69 28.23 56.61
N GLY A 209 -18.50 27.65 56.44
CA GLY A 209 -17.95 26.57 57.28
C GLY A 209 -18.23 25.15 56.77
N ALA A 210 -18.96 24.99 55.66
CA ALA A 210 -19.09 23.72 54.96
C ALA A 210 -17.81 23.42 54.17
N SER A 211 -17.36 22.18 54.19
CA SER A 211 -16.26 21.69 53.36
C SER A 211 -16.49 20.25 52.95
N THR A 212 -15.81 19.80 51.88
CA THR A 212 -15.87 18.41 51.42
C THR A 212 -14.48 17.85 51.09
N THR A 213 -14.31 16.57 51.38
CA THR A 213 -13.13 15.78 51.00
C THR A 213 -13.31 15.07 49.66
N LEU A 214 -14.52 15.10 49.08
CA LEU A 214 -14.80 14.50 47.77
C LEU A 214 -14.00 15.19 46.67
N ARG A 215 -13.52 14.41 45.71
CA ARG A 215 -12.79 14.90 44.53
C ARG A 215 -13.28 14.14 43.30
N PRO A 216 -13.19 14.72 42.08
CA PRO A 216 -13.52 14.01 40.85
C PRO A 216 -12.77 12.69 40.74
N VAL A 217 -13.48 11.58 40.56
CA VAL A 217 -12.83 10.27 40.39
C VAL A 217 -12.06 10.26 39.05
N THR A 218 -10.79 9.87 39.11
CA THR A 218 -10.00 9.58 37.90
C THR A 218 -9.69 8.09 37.84
N LEU A 219 -9.52 7.58 36.62
CA LEU A 219 -9.16 6.20 36.38
C LEU A 219 -8.12 6.14 35.26
N GLN A 220 -6.99 5.52 35.55
CA GLN A 220 -5.99 5.13 34.58
C GLN A 220 -5.78 3.62 34.67
N ILE A 221 -5.62 2.97 33.53
CA ILE A 221 -5.37 1.54 33.45
C ILE A 221 -4.16 1.26 32.56
N GLY A 222 -3.50 0.15 32.85
CA GLY A 222 -2.39 -0.40 32.10
C GLY A 222 -2.46 -1.93 32.12
N GLN A 223 -1.53 -2.56 31.40
CA GLN A 223 -1.47 -4.01 31.31
C GLN A 223 -0.03 -4.51 31.31
N ASP A 224 0.19 -5.66 31.94
CA ASP A 224 1.45 -6.38 31.89
C ASP A 224 1.22 -7.84 31.49
N LEU A 225 2.18 -8.44 30.81
CA LEU A 225 2.27 -9.90 30.66
C LEU A 225 2.96 -10.50 31.87
N VAL A 226 2.36 -11.52 32.48
CA VAL A 226 2.90 -12.24 33.62
C VAL A 226 2.87 -13.74 33.38
N ARG A 227 3.94 -14.45 33.74
CA ARG A 227 3.96 -15.91 33.74
C ARG A 227 3.32 -16.43 35.02
N GLN A 228 2.46 -17.44 34.91
CA GLN A 228 2.00 -18.16 36.08
C GLN A 228 3.12 -19.06 36.61
N SER A 229 3.29 -19.09 37.93
CA SER A 229 4.31 -19.95 38.55
C SER A 229 4.04 -21.42 38.21
N GLY A 230 4.99 -22.08 37.54
CA GLY A 230 4.88 -23.49 37.15
C GLY A 230 4.18 -23.76 35.81
N SER A 231 3.87 -22.73 35.00
CA SER A 231 3.38 -22.88 33.62
C SER A 231 4.19 -22.01 32.64
N ASP A 232 4.29 -22.45 31.39
CA ASP A 232 4.79 -21.62 30.27
C ASP A 232 3.73 -20.64 29.74
N ASP A 233 2.49 -20.74 30.24
CA ASP A 233 1.38 -19.89 29.83
C ASP A 233 1.56 -18.44 30.30
N LEU A 234 1.39 -17.51 29.35
CA LEU A 234 1.38 -16.07 29.58
C LEU A 234 -0.04 -15.60 29.91
N TYR A 235 -0.19 -14.94 31.06
CA TYR A 235 -1.43 -14.29 31.48
C TYR A 235 -1.31 -12.78 31.33
N ARG A 236 -2.45 -12.12 31.16
CA ARG A 236 -2.51 -10.65 31.13
C ARG A 236 -3.00 -10.14 32.49
N ARG A 237 -2.17 -9.34 33.13
CA ARG A 237 -2.48 -8.66 34.39
C ARG A 237 -2.89 -7.22 34.08
N ILE A 238 -4.13 -6.86 34.40
CA ILE A 238 -4.58 -5.48 34.30
C ILE A 238 -4.24 -4.76 35.59
N THR A 239 -3.53 -3.64 35.46
CA THR A 239 -3.16 -2.75 36.56
C THR A 239 -3.83 -1.39 36.36
N GLY A 240 -3.96 -0.61 37.42
CA GLY A 240 -4.47 0.74 37.27
C GLY A 240 -4.39 1.54 38.55
N THR A 241 -4.67 2.82 38.40
CA THR A 241 -4.69 3.79 39.49
C THR A 241 -5.96 4.64 39.43
N THR A 242 -6.51 4.89 40.61
CA THR A 242 -7.50 5.93 40.85
C THR A 242 -6.84 7.00 41.71
N ASN A 243 -7.47 8.17 41.85
CA ASN A 243 -7.00 9.23 42.75
C ASN A 243 -7.17 8.91 44.26
N GLY A 244 -7.39 7.64 44.64
CA GLY A 244 -7.30 7.18 46.03
C GLY A 244 -8.48 7.54 46.95
N ALA A 245 -9.65 7.89 46.39
CA ALA A 245 -10.84 8.10 47.20
C ALA A 245 -11.28 6.80 47.90
N ALA A 246 -11.58 6.87 49.20
CA ALA A 246 -12.02 5.72 49.98
C ALA A 246 -13.35 5.17 49.45
N GLY A 247 -13.43 3.84 49.27
CA GLY A 247 -14.66 3.17 48.82
C GLY A 247 -14.88 3.14 47.31
N VAL A 248 -13.86 3.45 46.50
CA VAL A 248 -13.93 3.25 45.05
C VAL A 248 -13.89 1.75 44.73
N THR A 249 -14.80 1.29 43.87
CA THR A 249 -14.76 -0.05 43.27
C THR A 249 -14.51 0.07 41.77
N VAL A 250 -13.65 -0.79 41.22
CA VAL A 250 -13.40 -0.87 39.78
C VAL A 250 -14.04 -2.14 39.24
N SER A 251 -14.92 -2.02 38.25
CA SER A 251 -15.46 -3.16 37.50
C SER A 251 -14.73 -3.29 36.17
N LEU A 252 -14.24 -4.48 35.86
CA LEU A 252 -13.54 -4.83 34.62
C LEU A 252 -14.45 -5.70 33.75
N ALA A 253 -14.73 -5.26 32.53
CA ALA A 253 -15.47 -6.03 31.52
C ALA A 253 -14.59 -6.25 30.29
N SER A 254 -14.54 -7.49 29.79
CA SER A 254 -13.82 -7.87 28.57
C SER A 254 -14.80 -8.33 27.48
N THR A 255 -14.64 -7.85 26.25
CA THR A 255 -15.32 -8.42 25.08
C THR A 255 -14.48 -9.56 24.50
N GLY A 256 -15.06 -10.75 24.30
CA GLY A 256 -14.41 -11.92 23.69
C GLY A 256 -14.19 -13.13 24.60
N ALA A 257 -14.38 -12.98 25.92
CA ALA A 257 -14.37 -14.10 26.87
C ALA A 257 -15.75 -14.24 27.53
N ALA A 258 -16.24 -15.47 27.65
CA ALA A 258 -17.45 -15.78 28.40
C ALA A 258 -17.17 -15.57 29.91
N GLY A 259 -17.38 -14.36 30.41
CA GLY A 259 -17.13 -14.02 31.82
C GLY A 259 -17.95 -12.84 32.29
N SER A 260 -18.48 -12.94 33.51
CA SER A 260 -19.10 -11.81 34.21
C SER A 260 -18.05 -10.75 34.57
N PRO A 261 -18.42 -9.46 34.67
CA PRO A 261 -17.49 -8.41 35.06
C PRO A 261 -16.81 -8.71 36.41
N VAL A 262 -15.51 -8.46 36.51
CA VAL A 262 -14.73 -8.68 37.73
C VAL A 262 -14.62 -7.37 38.52
N ALA A 263 -15.09 -7.37 39.77
CA ALA A 263 -14.93 -6.25 40.68
C ALA A 263 -13.59 -6.31 41.42
N VAL A 264 -12.88 -5.19 41.48
CA VAL A 264 -11.58 -5.02 42.15
C VAL A 264 -11.65 -3.79 43.05
N THR A 265 -11.16 -3.91 44.28
CA THR A 265 -11.03 -2.77 45.20
C THR A 265 -9.59 -2.25 45.17
N PRO A 266 -9.35 -0.98 44.78
CA PRO A 266 -8.04 -0.38 44.87
C PRO A 266 -7.53 -0.28 46.31
N ASP A 267 -6.20 -0.29 46.48
CA ASP A 267 -5.53 -0.10 47.75
C ASP A 267 -5.65 1.35 48.28
N ALA A 268 -5.07 1.62 49.44
CA ALA A 268 -5.11 2.95 50.07
C ALA A 268 -4.42 4.05 49.25
N LEU A 269 -3.61 3.69 48.24
CA LEU A 269 -2.99 4.61 47.29
C LEU A 269 -3.75 4.68 45.96
N GLY A 270 -4.93 4.05 45.88
CA GLY A 270 -5.75 3.99 44.68
C GLY A 270 -5.26 2.98 43.64
N ARG A 271 -4.29 2.13 43.94
CA ARG A 271 -3.72 1.17 42.98
C ARG A 271 -4.50 -0.14 43.01
N PHE A 272 -4.72 -0.73 41.85
CA PHE A 272 -5.33 -2.05 41.76
C PHE A 272 -4.61 -2.92 40.73
N ALA A 273 -4.73 -4.23 40.93
CA ALA A 273 -4.29 -5.24 39.98
C ALA A 273 -5.30 -6.40 39.98
N SER A 274 -5.55 -6.97 38.82
CA SER A 274 -6.33 -8.22 38.68
C SER A 274 -5.55 -9.23 37.85
N LEU A 275 -5.56 -10.49 38.28
CA LEU A 275 -5.18 -11.61 37.42
C LEU A 275 -6.40 -11.91 36.54
N ALA A 276 -6.31 -11.64 35.24
CA ALA A 276 -7.42 -11.88 34.33
C ALA A 276 -7.44 -13.34 33.83
N THR A 277 -8.67 -13.79 33.59
CA THR A 277 -9.16 -15.07 33.09
C THR A 277 -8.33 -15.68 31.95
N ALA A 278 -8.38 -17.01 31.80
CA ALA A 278 -7.88 -17.67 30.59
C ALA A 278 -8.65 -17.15 29.36
N LEU A 279 -7.99 -16.32 28.56
CA LEU A 279 -8.51 -15.78 27.31
C LEU A 279 -8.11 -16.76 26.19
N GLY A 280 -9.05 -17.13 25.33
CA GLY A 280 -8.79 -18.11 24.26
C GLY A 280 -7.68 -17.63 23.32
N GLY A 281 -6.56 -18.35 23.30
CA GLY A 281 -5.43 -18.15 22.40
C GLY A 281 -4.71 -16.79 22.53
N PRO A 282 -3.42 -16.70 22.17
CA PRO A 282 -2.67 -15.44 22.16
C PRO A 282 -3.21 -14.38 21.17
N ASP A 283 -4.09 -14.76 20.23
CA ASP A 283 -4.38 -13.98 19.01
C ASP A 283 -5.79 -13.37 18.93
N ALA A 284 -6.66 -13.56 19.93
CA ALA A 284 -8.02 -12.99 19.90
C ALA A 284 -8.02 -11.50 20.32
N PRO A 285 -8.57 -10.57 19.51
CA PRO A 285 -8.69 -9.18 19.91
C PRO A 285 -9.56 -9.08 21.16
N PHE A 286 -9.01 -8.49 22.22
CA PHE A 286 -9.74 -8.29 23.46
C PHE A 286 -9.64 -6.82 23.87
N THR A 287 -10.78 -6.28 24.30
CA THR A 287 -10.90 -4.91 24.82
C THR A 287 -11.25 -5.03 26.30
N VAL A 288 -10.51 -4.32 27.15
CA VAL A 288 -10.85 -4.22 28.57
C VAL A 288 -11.42 -2.83 28.84
N GLN A 289 -12.66 -2.80 29.32
CA GLN A 289 -13.27 -1.60 29.86
C GLN A 289 -13.25 -1.66 31.39
N ALA A 290 -12.62 -0.67 32.01
CA ALA A 290 -12.63 -0.47 33.45
C ALA A 290 -13.58 0.67 33.82
N THR A 291 -14.42 0.46 34.83
CA THR A 291 -15.31 1.47 35.40
C THR A 291 -15.01 1.63 36.88
N ALA A 292 -14.53 2.80 37.30
CA ALA A 292 -14.40 3.18 38.70
C ALA A 292 -15.69 3.86 39.18
N THR A 293 -16.17 3.50 40.37
CA THR A 293 -17.34 4.13 41.01
C THR A 293 -17.05 4.38 42.48
N ASP A 294 -17.34 5.59 42.97
CA ASP A 294 -17.20 5.92 44.39
C ASP A 294 -18.53 5.84 45.15
N ALA A 295 -18.46 6.02 46.48
CA ALA A 295 -19.64 5.96 47.35
C ALA A 295 -20.60 7.15 47.17
N PHE A 296 -20.17 8.26 46.55
CA PHE A 296 -20.99 9.43 46.24
C PHE A 296 -21.82 9.24 44.96
N GLY A 297 -21.42 8.32 44.08
CA GLY A 297 -22.08 8.02 42.80
C GLY A 297 -21.33 8.55 41.57
N GLN A 298 -20.06 8.98 41.73
CA GLN A 298 -19.20 9.38 40.62
C GLN A 298 -18.76 8.16 39.82
N ARG A 299 -18.62 8.31 38.50
CA ARG A 299 -18.15 7.24 37.61
C ARG A 299 -17.05 7.75 36.69
N ALA A 300 -15.95 6.99 36.59
CA ALA A 300 -14.91 7.18 35.58
C ALA A 300 -14.76 5.90 34.77
N VAL A 301 -14.60 6.02 33.45
CA VAL A 301 -14.45 4.88 32.54
C VAL A 301 -13.13 5.03 31.78
N ALA A 302 -12.38 3.93 31.69
CA ALA A 302 -11.17 3.82 30.89
C ALA A 302 -11.25 2.55 30.04
N THR A 303 -10.82 2.64 28.78
CA THR A 303 -10.79 1.50 27.84
C THR A 303 -9.37 1.27 27.40
N GLN A 304 -8.88 0.04 27.51
CA GLN A 304 -7.59 -0.39 26.99
C GLN A 304 -7.83 -1.36 25.85
N TYR A 305 -7.34 -1.00 24.67
CA TYR A 305 -7.24 -1.92 23.54
C TYR A 305 -5.97 -2.71 23.67
N THR A 306 -6.06 -3.95 23.24
CA THR A 306 -4.92 -4.84 23.26
C THR A 306 -4.48 -5.12 21.85
N TYR A 307 -3.60 -4.26 21.38
CA TYR A 307 -2.82 -4.53 20.19
C TYR A 307 -1.90 -5.70 20.50
N ASP A 308 -1.93 -6.70 19.62
CA ASP A 308 -0.91 -7.73 19.55
C ASP A 308 0.40 -7.06 19.09
N PRO A 309 1.43 -6.95 19.96
CA PRO A 309 2.68 -6.29 19.61
C PRO A 309 3.62 -7.21 18.81
N VAL A 310 3.23 -8.47 18.52
CA VAL A 310 4.06 -9.36 17.72
C VAL A 310 3.91 -9.01 16.25
N LEU A 311 4.84 -8.19 15.78
CA LEU A 311 5.05 -7.91 14.37
C LEU A 311 5.73 -9.11 13.70
N VAL A 312 5.17 -9.55 12.59
CA VAL A 312 5.68 -10.64 11.75
C VAL A 312 6.14 -10.04 10.43
N PRO A 313 7.38 -10.32 9.97
CA PRO A 313 7.86 -9.78 8.70
C PRO A 313 7.06 -10.38 7.55
N ILE A 314 6.67 -9.54 6.60
CA ILE A 314 6.09 -9.97 5.33
C ILE A 314 7.18 -10.72 4.53
N PRO A 315 6.96 -11.94 4.05
CA PRO A 315 7.98 -12.69 3.32
C PRO A 315 8.51 -11.97 2.07
N GLY A 316 9.83 -11.77 2.01
CA GLY A 316 10.50 -11.17 0.86
C GLY A 316 10.38 -9.65 0.75
N SER A 317 9.85 -8.98 1.78
CA SER A 317 9.66 -7.52 1.83
C SER A 317 10.89 -6.74 2.29
N ALA A 318 12.05 -7.38 2.41
CA ALA A 318 13.27 -6.66 2.73
C ALA A 318 13.56 -5.65 1.62
N ALA A 319 13.79 -4.38 2.01
CA ALA A 319 14.04 -3.30 1.07
C ALA A 319 15.16 -3.68 0.08
N PRO A 320 14.98 -3.42 -1.22
CA PRO A 320 16.07 -3.55 -2.19
C PRO A 320 17.18 -2.54 -1.88
N ALA A 321 18.38 -2.80 -2.40
CA ALA A 321 19.46 -1.83 -2.29
C ALA A 321 19.13 -0.66 -3.24
N TYR A 322 18.85 0.54 -2.71
CA TYR A 322 18.57 1.74 -3.50
C TYR A 322 19.84 2.31 -4.16
N GLY A 323 20.53 1.54 -5.01
CA GLY A 323 21.50 2.01 -6.00
C GLY A 323 22.56 3.04 -5.56
N GLY A 324 23.09 2.98 -4.34
CA GLY A 324 24.07 3.97 -3.85
C GLY A 324 23.49 5.35 -3.53
N ALA A 325 22.16 5.48 -3.48
CA ALA A 325 21.45 6.71 -3.17
C ALA A 325 21.84 7.28 -1.80
N ALA A 326 22.05 8.60 -1.75
CA ALA A 326 22.23 9.30 -0.49
C ALA A 326 20.88 9.35 0.26
N ASN A 327 20.84 8.87 1.50
CA ASN A 327 19.66 9.05 2.35
C ASN A 327 19.49 10.56 2.64
N VAL A 328 18.38 11.13 2.18
CA VAL A 328 18.08 12.56 2.25
C VAL A 328 17.41 12.92 3.58
N GLY A 329 16.81 11.95 4.28
CA GLY A 329 16.25 12.15 5.62
C GLY A 329 14.94 11.39 5.89
N THR A 330 14.33 11.73 7.03
CA THR A 330 13.04 11.21 7.49
C THR A 330 11.88 12.00 6.89
N ILE A 331 10.79 11.31 6.53
CA ILE A 331 9.56 11.94 6.03
C ILE A 331 8.68 12.38 7.21
N SER A 332 7.91 13.47 7.04
CA SER A 332 6.97 13.94 8.08
C SER A 332 5.95 12.86 8.44
N PRO A 333 5.70 12.58 9.74
CA PRO A 333 4.68 11.61 10.18
C PRO A 333 3.25 11.91 9.69
N SER A 334 2.98 13.15 9.27
CA SER A 334 1.68 13.58 8.75
C SER A 334 1.54 13.44 7.23
N THR A 335 2.60 13.05 6.51
CA THR A 335 2.56 12.89 5.05
C THR A 335 1.61 11.73 4.69
N PRO A 336 0.63 11.94 3.79
CA PRO A 336 -0.26 10.87 3.34
C PRO A 336 0.48 9.79 2.55
N ILE A 337 0.03 8.54 2.69
CA ILE A 337 0.46 7.37 1.91
C ILE A 337 -0.81 6.67 1.38
N SER A 338 -0.77 6.26 0.12
CA SER A 338 -1.72 5.29 -0.46
C SER A 338 -1.01 3.94 -0.53
N ALA A 339 -1.57 2.91 0.08
CA ALA A 339 -0.96 1.59 0.12
C ALA A 339 -1.97 0.50 -0.22
N GLU A 340 -1.44 -0.61 -0.72
CA GLU A 340 -2.21 -1.79 -1.11
C GLU A 340 -1.67 -3.01 -0.38
N ILE A 341 -2.58 -3.86 0.12
CA ILE A 341 -2.28 -5.23 0.51
C ILE A 341 -2.79 -6.18 -0.58
N ILE A 342 -1.92 -7.06 -1.06
CA ILE A 342 -2.32 -8.28 -1.76
C ILE A 342 -2.53 -9.37 -0.72
N THR A 343 -3.69 -9.99 -0.76
CA THR A 343 -4.05 -11.10 0.12
C THR A 343 -3.57 -12.44 -0.41
N ARG A 344 -3.34 -13.40 0.49
CA ARG A 344 -3.19 -14.81 0.13
C ARG A 344 -4.37 -15.30 -0.73
N TYR A 345 -4.15 -16.40 -1.45
CA TYR A 345 -5.25 -17.17 -2.02
C TYR A 345 -6.17 -17.73 -0.93
N LYS A 346 -7.45 -17.94 -1.28
CA LYS A 346 -8.44 -18.54 -0.38
C LYS A 346 -7.92 -19.83 0.27
N PRO A 347 -7.99 -19.97 1.61
CA PRO A 347 -7.58 -21.19 2.29
C PRO A 347 -8.29 -22.43 1.74
N GLY A 348 -7.53 -23.50 1.46
CA GLY A 348 -8.05 -24.75 0.91
C GLY A 348 -8.27 -24.76 -0.62
N SER A 349 -8.00 -23.67 -1.33
CA SER A 349 -8.13 -23.61 -2.80
C SER A 349 -7.06 -24.41 -3.56
N GLY A 350 -5.95 -24.74 -2.88
CA GLY A 350 -4.74 -25.30 -3.48
C GLY A 350 -3.75 -24.24 -3.99
N GLY A 351 -4.13 -22.95 -3.95
CA GLY A 351 -3.25 -21.83 -4.31
C GLY A 351 -2.64 -21.95 -5.71
N GLU A 352 -1.41 -21.45 -5.85
CA GLU A 352 -0.63 -21.45 -7.10
C GLU A 352 -0.56 -22.84 -7.76
N ALA A 353 -0.35 -23.91 -6.98
CA ALA A 353 -0.23 -25.26 -7.53
C ALA A 353 -1.51 -25.72 -8.27
N ALA A 354 -2.68 -25.39 -7.72
CA ALA A 354 -3.95 -25.69 -8.39
C ALA A 354 -4.16 -24.80 -9.62
N ILE A 355 -3.69 -23.55 -9.60
CA ILE A 355 -3.78 -22.64 -10.74
C ILE A 355 -2.85 -23.11 -11.87
N GLN A 356 -1.60 -23.47 -11.55
CA GLN A 356 -0.64 -24.08 -12.50
C GLN A 356 -1.22 -25.33 -13.16
N GLN A 357 -1.94 -26.18 -12.41
CA GLN A 357 -2.59 -27.37 -12.98
C GLN A 357 -3.68 -27.00 -13.99
N ILE A 358 -4.48 -25.98 -13.71
CA ILE A 358 -5.55 -25.51 -14.62
C ILE A 358 -4.95 -24.87 -15.87
N ALA A 359 -4.04 -23.92 -15.68
CA ALA A 359 -3.42 -23.16 -16.77
C ALA A 359 -2.46 -24.04 -17.62
N GLY A 360 -1.81 -25.01 -16.99
CA GLY A 360 -0.82 -25.90 -17.60
C GLY A 360 -1.39 -27.14 -18.27
N ALA A 361 -2.72 -27.34 -18.28
CA ALA A 361 -3.35 -28.44 -19.00
C ALA A 361 -2.97 -28.40 -20.51
N PRO A 362 -2.96 -29.54 -21.22
CA PRO A 362 -2.72 -29.56 -22.66
C PRO A 362 -3.66 -28.60 -23.39
N LEU A 363 -3.17 -27.85 -24.39
CA LEU A 363 -3.89 -26.74 -25.03
C LEU A 363 -5.31 -27.12 -25.48
N ALA A 364 -5.51 -28.33 -26.04
CA ALA A 364 -6.83 -28.79 -26.48
C ALA A 364 -7.82 -29.06 -25.32
N GLN A 365 -7.29 -29.29 -24.12
CA GLN A 365 -8.03 -29.67 -22.91
C GLN A 365 -8.19 -28.52 -21.92
N ARG A 366 -7.60 -27.35 -22.18
CA ARG A 366 -7.67 -26.19 -21.28
C ARG A 366 -9.12 -25.75 -21.08
N GLN A 367 -9.51 -25.63 -19.82
CA GLN A 367 -10.76 -25.04 -19.39
C GLN A 367 -10.45 -23.85 -18.50
N TYR A 368 -10.64 -22.65 -19.05
CA TYR A 368 -10.38 -21.41 -18.34
C TYR A 368 -11.52 -21.07 -17.40
N LEU A 369 -11.17 -20.46 -16.28
CA LEU A 369 -12.14 -19.93 -15.34
C LEU A 369 -12.69 -18.60 -15.85
N THR A 370 -13.95 -18.30 -15.52
CA THR A 370 -14.42 -16.91 -15.57
C THR A 370 -13.79 -16.11 -14.43
N GLN A 371 -13.79 -14.77 -14.53
CA GLN A 371 -13.31 -13.89 -13.46
C GLN A 371 -14.05 -14.15 -12.13
N ASP A 372 -15.37 -14.37 -12.18
CA ASP A 372 -16.18 -14.74 -11.00
C ASP A 372 -15.79 -16.11 -10.42
N GLN A 373 -15.61 -17.13 -11.28
CA GLN A 373 -15.18 -18.46 -10.85
C GLN A 373 -13.80 -18.42 -10.20
N PHE A 374 -12.90 -17.58 -10.74
CA PHE A 374 -11.59 -17.33 -10.16
C PHE A 374 -11.73 -16.66 -8.78
N ALA A 375 -12.50 -15.58 -8.66
CA ALA A 375 -12.73 -14.89 -7.39
C ALA A 375 -13.36 -15.81 -6.32
N ASP A 376 -14.30 -16.66 -6.73
CA ASP A 376 -14.96 -17.61 -5.85
C ASP A 376 -14.05 -18.76 -5.40
N ARG A 377 -13.11 -19.20 -6.24
CA ARG A 377 -12.21 -20.31 -5.91
C ARG A 377 -10.91 -19.86 -5.25
N PHE A 378 -10.26 -18.85 -5.81
CA PHE A 378 -8.89 -18.43 -5.49
C PHE A 378 -8.81 -17.03 -4.87
N GLY A 379 -9.80 -16.17 -5.13
CA GLY A 379 -9.83 -14.79 -4.63
C GLY A 379 -9.90 -14.63 -3.10
N THR A 380 -9.98 -13.39 -2.63
CA THR A 380 -9.97 -13.09 -1.18
C THR A 380 -11.23 -13.61 -0.48
N SER A 381 -11.04 -14.24 0.68
CA SER A 381 -12.16 -14.71 1.52
C SER A 381 -12.79 -13.56 2.32
N ASP A 382 -14.08 -13.68 2.65
CA ASP A 382 -14.79 -12.67 3.43
C ASP A 382 -14.20 -12.54 4.86
N ALA A 383 -13.66 -13.63 5.40
CA ALA A 383 -12.97 -13.64 6.69
C ALA A 383 -11.65 -12.84 6.63
N ASP A 384 -10.89 -12.99 5.54
CA ASP A 384 -9.64 -12.26 5.32
C ASP A 384 -9.92 -10.75 5.12
N LEU A 385 -10.94 -10.39 4.34
CA LEU A 385 -11.39 -9.00 4.19
C LEU A 385 -11.85 -8.39 5.53
N ALA A 386 -12.58 -9.14 6.35
CA ALA A 386 -12.99 -8.68 7.67
C ALA A 386 -11.80 -8.46 8.60
N ALA A 387 -10.79 -9.34 8.54
CA ALA A 387 -9.56 -9.19 9.31
C ALA A 387 -8.78 -7.93 8.92
N LEU A 388 -8.60 -7.68 7.61
CA LEU A 388 -7.94 -6.47 7.10
C LEU A 388 -8.73 -5.19 7.40
N THR A 389 -10.05 -5.23 7.28
CA THR A 389 -10.91 -4.09 7.64
C THR A 389 -10.80 -3.76 9.13
N SER A 390 -10.71 -4.78 10.00
CA SER A 390 -10.46 -4.56 11.42
C SER A 390 -9.07 -3.97 11.65
N PHE A 391 -8.05 -4.53 11.01
CA PHE A 391 -6.68 -4.01 11.07
C PHE A 391 -6.60 -2.54 10.66
N ALA A 392 -7.19 -2.17 9.53
CA ALA A 392 -7.25 -0.79 9.05
C ALA A 392 -7.89 0.15 10.09
N ARG A 393 -9.04 -0.22 10.65
CA ARG A 393 -9.73 0.55 11.70
C ARG A 393 -8.89 0.71 12.96
N ASP A 394 -8.17 -0.33 13.37
CA ASP A 394 -7.38 -0.34 14.60
C ASP A 394 -6.20 0.65 14.56
N TYR A 395 -5.66 0.92 13.36
CA TYR A 395 -4.54 1.85 13.14
C TYR A 395 -4.98 3.18 12.51
N GLY A 396 -6.29 3.39 12.34
CA GLY A 396 -6.84 4.63 11.80
C GLY A 396 -6.59 4.82 10.30
N PHE A 397 -6.41 3.73 9.56
CA PHE A 397 -6.31 3.72 8.10
C PHE A 397 -7.70 3.93 7.50
N GLN A 398 -7.75 4.61 6.36
CA GLN A 398 -8.97 4.80 5.59
C GLN A 398 -8.99 3.82 4.42
N VAL A 399 -9.85 2.81 4.50
CA VAL A 399 -10.04 1.85 3.40
C VAL A 399 -10.63 2.57 2.19
N THR A 400 -9.98 2.45 1.04
CA THR A 400 -10.40 3.07 -0.23
C THR A 400 -10.96 2.07 -1.23
N GLY A 401 -10.57 0.80 -1.14
CA GLY A 401 -10.98 -0.24 -2.09
C GLY A 401 -10.70 -1.64 -1.58
N ALA A 402 -11.39 -2.62 -2.16
CA ALA A 402 -11.06 -4.04 -2.01
C ALA A 402 -11.66 -4.81 -3.19
N ASN A 403 -10.88 -5.69 -3.80
CA ASN A 403 -11.32 -6.51 -4.93
C ASN A 403 -10.94 -7.97 -4.69
N ARG A 404 -11.96 -8.84 -4.66
CA ARG A 404 -11.79 -10.27 -4.38
C ARG A 404 -11.06 -11.00 -5.51
N ALA A 405 -11.29 -10.61 -6.77
CA ALA A 405 -10.72 -11.29 -7.93
C ALA A 405 -9.21 -11.03 -8.05
N THR A 406 -8.81 -9.75 -7.93
CA THR A 406 -7.42 -9.30 -7.99
C THR A 406 -6.67 -9.45 -6.65
N ARG A 407 -7.40 -9.87 -5.61
CA ARG A 407 -6.91 -10.08 -4.23
C ARG A 407 -6.41 -8.82 -3.54
N THR A 408 -6.85 -7.64 -3.97
CA THR A 408 -6.35 -6.35 -3.51
C THR A 408 -7.19 -5.75 -2.38
N PHE A 409 -6.53 -5.01 -1.50
CA PHE A 409 -7.13 -4.27 -0.39
C PHE A 409 -6.41 -2.93 -0.23
N ASP A 410 -7.08 -1.85 -0.63
CA ASP A 410 -6.51 -0.52 -0.77
C ASP A 410 -6.88 0.36 0.42
N PHE A 411 -5.92 1.15 0.89
CA PHE A 411 -6.15 2.09 1.97
C PHE A 411 -5.23 3.30 1.87
N THR A 412 -5.66 4.41 2.48
CA THR A 412 -4.84 5.58 2.73
C THR A 412 -4.55 5.75 4.21
N THR A 413 -3.38 6.29 4.51
CA THR A 413 -2.90 6.53 5.89
C THR A 413 -1.88 7.67 5.91
N THR A 414 -1.23 7.92 7.04
CA THR A 414 -0.07 8.81 7.15
C THR A 414 1.20 8.01 7.45
N VAL A 415 2.38 8.55 7.14
CA VAL A 415 3.69 7.96 7.49
C VAL A 415 3.71 7.49 8.95
N GLY A 416 3.33 8.35 9.91
CA GLY A 416 3.40 8.00 11.33
C GLY A 416 2.47 6.85 11.73
N GLN A 417 1.28 6.76 11.12
CA GLN A 417 0.36 5.64 11.33
C GLN A 417 0.88 4.36 10.65
N PHE A 418 1.45 4.49 9.46
CA PHE A 418 2.03 3.39 8.69
C PHE A 418 3.22 2.78 9.42
N GLU A 419 4.20 3.60 9.84
CA GLU A 419 5.37 3.15 10.61
C GLU A 419 4.95 2.46 11.92
N GLN A 420 3.92 2.97 12.60
CA GLN A 420 3.37 2.36 13.81
C GLN A 420 2.75 0.98 13.56
N ALA A 421 2.08 0.78 12.42
CA ALA A 421 1.37 -0.45 12.11
C ALA A 421 2.25 -1.50 11.42
N ILE A 422 3.16 -1.05 10.56
CA ILE A 422 3.93 -1.86 9.61
C ILE A 422 5.39 -2.03 10.05
N GLY A 423 5.83 -1.35 11.13
CA GLY A 423 7.12 -1.59 11.78
C GLY A 423 8.36 -1.29 10.94
N ALA A 424 8.20 -0.53 9.85
CA ALA A 424 9.28 -0.09 8.97
C ALA A 424 9.46 1.43 9.09
N ASN A 425 10.67 1.92 8.81
CA ASN A 425 10.93 3.36 8.71
C ASN A 425 10.86 3.79 7.25
N ILE A 426 10.05 4.81 6.97
CA ILE A 426 9.94 5.39 5.64
C ILE A 426 11.04 6.43 5.47
N ILE A 427 11.76 6.33 4.35
CA ILE A 427 12.89 7.20 4.03
C ILE A 427 12.67 7.91 2.71
N SER A 428 13.31 9.07 2.57
CA SER A 428 13.52 9.71 1.27
C SER A 428 14.97 9.51 0.81
N TYR A 429 15.16 9.22 -0.47
CA TYR A 429 16.47 9.08 -1.10
C TYR A 429 16.46 9.75 -2.47
N ASP A 430 17.61 10.23 -2.95
CA ASP A 430 17.74 10.72 -4.33
C ASP A 430 18.22 9.57 -5.22
N ASP A 431 17.49 9.30 -6.30
CA ASP A 431 17.89 8.29 -7.29
C ASP A 431 19.09 8.75 -8.15
N GLU A 432 19.51 7.92 -9.09
CA GLU A 432 20.63 8.24 -10.00
C GLU A 432 20.35 9.48 -10.86
N ALA A 433 19.08 9.78 -11.13
CA ALA A 433 18.64 10.98 -11.85
C ALA A 433 18.50 12.22 -10.95
N GLN A 434 18.88 12.11 -9.67
CA GLN A 434 18.74 13.15 -8.64
C GLN A 434 17.29 13.56 -8.40
N VAL A 435 16.35 12.63 -8.60
CA VAL A 435 14.95 12.81 -8.23
C VAL A 435 14.73 12.20 -6.85
N THR A 436 14.09 12.97 -5.97
CA THR A 436 13.78 12.50 -4.61
C THR A 436 12.63 11.49 -4.65
N GLN A 437 12.93 10.28 -4.19
CA GLN A 437 12.02 9.14 -4.10
C GLN A 437 11.71 8.81 -2.64
N GLN A 438 10.64 8.03 -2.43
CA GLN A 438 10.30 7.41 -1.15
C GLN A 438 10.58 5.91 -1.20
N GLY A 439 10.98 5.37 -0.05
CA GLY A 439 11.18 3.95 0.16
C GLY A 439 11.15 3.61 1.65
N TYR A 440 11.66 2.44 2.02
CA TYR A 440 11.74 2.00 3.41
C TYR A 440 13.06 1.28 3.70
N THR A 441 13.35 1.07 4.97
CA THR A 441 14.54 0.31 5.40
C THR A 441 14.14 -0.97 6.13
N GLY A 442 14.89 -2.05 5.86
CA GLY A 442 14.59 -3.38 6.43
C GLY A 442 13.36 -4.03 5.82
N PRO A 443 12.85 -5.11 6.43
CA PRO A 443 11.60 -5.74 6.01
C PRO A 443 10.37 -4.97 6.53
N LEU A 444 9.29 -5.03 5.76
CA LEU A 444 7.95 -4.61 6.18
C LEU A 444 7.35 -5.68 7.10
N TYR A 445 6.62 -5.26 8.13
CA TYR A 445 5.96 -6.15 9.08
C TYR A 445 4.45 -5.93 9.09
N VAL A 446 3.72 -6.90 9.62
CA VAL A 446 2.31 -6.74 9.98
C VAL A 446 2.03 -7.41 11.32
N PRO A 447 0.97 -7.02 12.04
CA PRO A 447 0.57 -7.74 13.24
C PRO A 447 0.27 -9.22 12.95
N ARG A 448 0.68 -10.12 13.86
CA ARG A 448 0.50 -11.57 13.73
C ARG A 448 -0.91 -11.98 13.28
N ARG A 449 -1.96 -11.32 13.79
CA ARG A 449 -3.37 -11.59 13.43
C ARG A 449 -3.72 -11.47 11.93
N VAL A 450 -2.95 -10.69 11.17
CA VAL A 450 -3.12 -10.55 9.70
C VAL A 450 -1.93 -11.08 8.91
N ALA A 451 -0.89 -11.61 9.59
CA ALA A 451 0.33 -12.08 8.92
C ALA A 451 0.08 -13.22 7.93
N ASP A 452 -0.85 -14.13 8.26
CA ASP A 452 -1.22 -15.22 7.34
C ASP A 452 -2.18 -14.77 6.23
N VAL A 453 -2.70 -13.54 6.30
CA VAL A 453 -3.62 -12.95 5.32
C VAL A 453 -2.87 -12.15 4.27
N VAL A 454 -1.85 -11.40 4.69
CA VAL A 454 -1.05 -10.52 3.84
C VAL A 454 -0.01 -11.34 3.08
N ASP A 455 -0.12 -11.38 1.76
CA ASP A 455 0.93 -11.93 0.90
C ASP A 455 1.98 -10.86 0.61
N SER A 456 1.54 -9.68 0.17
CA SER A 456 2.40 -8.57 -0.25
C SER A 456 1.82 -7.21 0.14
N LEU A 457 2.69 -6.19 0.26
CA LEU A 457 2.31 -4.82 0.61
C LEU A 457 3.05 -3.84 -0.33
N PHE A 458 2.31 -2.96 -1.01
CA PHE A 458 2.87 -1.96 -1.93
C PHE A 458 2.38 -0.54 -1.61
N GLY A 459 2.91 0.45 -2.33
CA GLY A 459 2.52 1.86 -2.26
C GLY A 459 3.38 2.73 -1.35
N VAL A 460 4.46 2.17 -0.78
CA VAL A 460 5.47 2.96 -0.05
C VAL A 460 6.55 3.50 -0.98
N GLU A 461 6.96 2.70 -1.95
CA GLU A 461 7.96 3.07 -2.94
C GLU A 461 7.33 3.97 -4.01
N THR A 462 7.92 5.14 -4.26
CA THR A 462 7.48 6.04 -5.34
C THR A 462 8.25 5.84 -6.64
N GLN A 463 9.36 5.08 -6.59
CA GLN A 463 10.14 4.74 -7.77
C GLN A 463 9.71 3.38 -8.32
N GLY A 464 9.42 3.32 -9.62
CA GLY A 464 9.36 2.08 -10.37
C GLY A 464 10.75 1.60 -10.77
N ILE A 465 10.97 0.30 -10.60
CA ILE A 465 12.05 -0.43 -11.27
C ILE A 465 11.87 -0.38 -12.81
N PRO A 466 10.65 -0.51 -13.36
CA PRO A 466 10.48 -0.63 -14.80
C PRO A 466 10.86 0.64 -15.54
N LYS A 467 11.54 0.48 -16.67
CA LYS A 467 11.71 1.51 -17.69
C LYS A 467 11.16 0.95 -19.00
N PRO A 468 10.71 1.80 -19.93
CA PRO A 468 10.54 1.28 -21.27
C PRO A 468 11.95 0.90 -21.76
N PRO A 469 12.16 -0.30 -22.31
CA PRO A 469 13.36 -0.58 -23.09
C PRO A 469 13.51 0.57 -24.09
N ARG A 470 14.68 1.20 -24.13
CA ARG A 470 14.84 2.47 -24.85
C ARG A 470 14.89 2.15 -26.34
N PRO A 471 13.86 2.41 -27.17
CA PRO A 471 13.97 2.13 -28.59
C PRO A 471 15.08 3.01 -29.16
N PRO A 472 16.22 2.46 -29.59
CA PRO A 472 17.23 3.29 -30.20
C PRO A 472 16.69 3.79 -31.53
N ALA A 473 16.91 5.08 -31.83
CA ALA A 473 16.36 5.72 -33.02
C ALA A 473 17.45 6.03 -34.05
N GLY A 474 17.23 5.59 -35.30
CA GLY A 474 18.10 5.91 -36.43
C GLY A 474 17.68 7.18 -37.19
N ASP A 475 18.65 7.92 -37.74
CA ASP A 475 18.40 9.14 -38.54
C ASP A 475 18.01 8.86 -40.01
N ASP A 476 17.92 7.59 -40.44
CA ASP A 476 17.61 7.19 -41.82
C ASP A 476 16.15 6.71 -41.99
N THR A 477 15.54 7.02 -43.14
CA THR A 477 14.12 6.76 -43.46
C THR A 477 13.88 5.38 -44.12
N SER A 478 14.86 4.48 -44.09
CA SER A 478 14.90 3.24 -44.87
C SER A 478 14.33 2.00 -44.18
N GLY A 479 13.81 2.09 -42.95
CA GLY A 479 13.24 0.95 -42.19
C GLY A 479 11.96 0.33 -42.77
N HIS A 480 11.33 -0.59 -42.03
CA HIS A 480 10.20 -1.40 -42.48
C HIS A 480 8.88 -1.02 -41.81
N PHE A 481 7.77 -1.14 -42.54
CA PHE A 481 6.45 -1.18 -41.90
C PHE A 481 6.30 -2.51 -41.18
N SER A 482 5.58 -2.52 -40.05
CA SER A 482 5.38 -3.74 -39.25
C SER A 482 4.73 -4.88 -40.03
N SER A 483 3.86 -4.56 -41.00
CA SER A 483 3.28 -5.54 -41.93
C SER A 483 4.30 -6.20 -42.86
N GLN A 484 5.39 -5.49 -43.22
CA GLN A 484 6.47 -6.04 -44.05
C GLN A 484 7.34 -7.01 -43.23
N VAL A 485 7.59 -6.68 -41.96
CA VAL A 485 8.30 -7.58 -41.03
C VAL A 485 7.48 -8.85 -40.78
N ALA A 486 6.18 -8.73 -40.51
CA ALA A 486 5.28 -9.87 -40.38
C ALA A 486 5.24 -10.75 -41.64
N ALA A 487 5.26 -10.13 -42.84
CA ALA A 487 5.33 -10.86 -44.09
C ALA A 487 6.67 -11.59 -44.29
N ALA A 488 7.79 -10.98 -43.88
CA ALA A 488 9.09 -11.63 -43.92
C ALA A 488 9.14 -12.88 -43.03
N TYR A 489 8.51 -12.84 -41.85
CA TYR A 489 8.33 -13.98 -40.96
C TYR A 489 7.21 -14.96 -41.36
N ASP A 490 6.67 -14.83 -42.58
CA ASP A 490 5.61 -15.69 -43.10
C ASP A 490 4.41 -15.80 -42.15
N TYR A 491 3.95 -14.67 -41.60
CA TYR A 491 2.76 -14.65 -40.76
C TYR A 491 1.55 -15.17 -41.53
N PRO A 492 0.67 -15.97 -40.90
CA PRO A 492 -0.48 -16.56 -41.58
C PRO A 492 -1.33 -15.48 -42.24
N SER A 493 -1.41 -15.55 -43.57
CA SER A 493 -2.26 -14.68 -44.38
C SER A 493 -3.24 -15.54 -45.18
N ALA A 494 -4.47 -15.67 -44.67
CA ALA A 494 -5.59 -16.18 -45.47
C ALA A 494 -5.90 -15.18 -46.61
N PRO A 495 -6.61 -15.56 -47.71
CA PRO A 495 -6.93 -14.60 -48.77
C PRO A 495 -7.46 -13.30 -48.18
N ALA A 496 -6.96 -12.17 -48.70
CA ALA A 496 -7.04 -10.84 -48.08
C ALA A 496 -8.38 -10.59 -47.35
N GLY A 497 -8.31 -10.47 -46.02
CA GLY A 497 -9.45 -10.13 -45.16
C GLY A 497 -10.00 -11.23 -44.24
N GLN A 498 -9.44 -12.45 -44.21
CA GLN A 498 -9.95 -13.51 -43.32
C GLN A 498 -9.20 -13.65 -41.98
N LEU A 499 -7.89 -13.43 -41.93
CA LEU A 499 -7.11 -13.39 -40.68
C LEU A 499 -6.59 -11.96 -40.46
N ALA A 500 -7.31 -11.20 -39.64
CA ALA A 500 -7.07 -9.78 -39.39
C ALA A 500 -7.36 -9.40 -37.92
N GLY A 501 -7.52 -10.37 -37.03
CA GLY A 501 -7.81 -10.18 -35.60
C GLY A 501 -9.29 -10.14 -35.23
N GLN A 502 -10.20 -10.50 -36.14
CA GLN A 502 -11.64 -10.43 -35.85
C GLN A 502 -12.01 -11.28 -34.62
N GLY A 503 -12.59 -10.65 -33.59
CA GLY A 503 -12.99 -11.32 -32.35
C GLY A 503 -11.84 -11.58 -31.36
N VAL A 504 -10.65 -11.05 -31.64
CA VAL A 504 -9.50 -11.05 -30.72
C VAL A 504 -9.50 -9.72 -29.98
N SER A 505 -9.35 -9.79 -28.66
CA SER A 505 -9.13 -8.62 -27.80
C SER A 505 -7.71 -8.66 -27.23
N ILE A 506 -6.98 -7.55 -27.36
CA ILE A 506 -5.58 -7.39 -26.95
C ILE A 506 -5.45 -6.17 -26.03
N GLY A 507 -4.83 -6.38 -24.86
CA GLY A 507 -4.43 -5.31 -23.96
C GLY A 507 -2.97 -4.91 -24.18
N ILE A 508 -2.70 -3.62 -24.15
CA ILE A 508 -1.36 -3.03 -24.24
C ILE A 508 -1.10 -2.34 -22.90
N LEU A 509 -0.01 -2.71 -22.23
CA LEU A 509 0.25 -2.37 -20.83
C LEU A 509 1.33 -1.30 -20.75
N GLU A 510 0.95 -0.10 -20.31
CA GLU A 510 1.79 1.09 -20.33
C GLU A 510 1.98 1.70 -18.93
N LEU A 511 3.22 2.00 -18.57
CA LEU A 511 3.56 2.70 -17.31
C LEU A 511 3.86 4.20 -17.53
N GLY A 512 3.64 4.71 -18.74
CA GLY A 512 3.90 6.09 -19.12
C GLY A 512 3.17 6.50 -20.39
N GLY A 513 3.17 7.81 -20.68
CA GLY A 513 2.63 8.36 -21.91
C GLY A 513 1.11 8.57 -21.88
N THR A 514 0.53 8.86 -23.03
CA THR A 514 -0.93 9.01 -23.21
C THR A 514 -1.38 8.51 -24.57
N PHE A 515 -2.64 8.10 -24.64
CA PHE A 515 -3.32 7.82 -25.90
C PHE A 515 -4.62 8.62 -26.01
N GLY A 516 -4.73 9.44 -27.06
CA GLY A 516 -5.87 10.33 -27.28
C GLY A 516 -6.17 10.52 -28.77
N ALA A 517 -6.95 11.56 -29.09
CA ALA A 517 -7.47 11.78 -30.43
C ALA A 517 -6.37 11.99 -31.50
N SER A 518 -5.24 12.62 -31.13
CA SER A 518 -4.09 12.79 -32.03
C SER A 518 -3.44 11.44 -32.34
N GLN A 519 -3.17 10.62 -31.32
CA GLN A 519 -2.57 9.30 -31.46
C GLN A 519 -3.48 8.39 -32.30
N GLN A 520 -4.79 8.37 -32.02
CA GLN A 520 -5.79 7.65 -32.83
C GLN A 520 -5.74 8.06 -34.31
N ALA A 521 -5.65 9.36 -34.59
CA ALA A 521 -5.56 9.86 -35.96
C ALA A 521 -4.23 9.47 -36.63
N THR A 522 -3.13 9.47 -35.88
CA THR A 522 -1.81 9.04 -36.34
C THR A 522 -1.82 7.55 -36.71
N VAL A 523 -2.35 6.66 -35.85
CA VAL A 523 -2.51 5.23 -36.14
C VAL A 523 -3.34 5.03 -37.41
N ALA A 524 -4.48 5.70 -37.54
CA ALA A 524 -5.33 5.59 -38.74
C ALA A 524 -4.60 6.05 -40.02
N ALA A 525 -3.80 7.11 -39.95
CA ALA A 525 -3.01 7.60 -41.07
C ALA A 525 -1.86 6.63 -41.43
N TYR A 526 -1.19 6.05 -40.42
CA TYR A 526 -0.13 5.07 -40.58
C TYR A 526 -0.64 3.80 -41.28
N LEU A 527 -1.81 3.28 -40.86
CA LEU A 527 -2.46 2.14 -41.51
C LEU A 527 -2.88 2.46 -42.95
N ALA A 528 -3.45 3.64 -43.18
CA ALA A 528 -3.83 4.07 -44.53
C ALA A 528 -2.62 4.15 -45.48
N ALA A 529 -1.45 4.56 -44.98
CA ALA A 529 -0.21 4.60 -45.76
C ALA A 529 0.29 3.21 -46.18
N GLN A 530 -0.08 2.17 -45.43
CA GLN A 530 0.16 0.76 -45.76
C GLN A 530 -0.94 0.15 -46.65
N GLY A 531 -1.97 0.92 -47.02
CA GLY A 531 -3.13 0.43 -47.77
C GLY A 531 -4.17 -0.30 -46.91
N ILE A 532 -4.06 -0.21 -45.57
CA ILE A 532 -5.00 -0.80 -44.62
C ILE A 532 -6.10 0.22 -44.33
N GLY A 533 -7.24 0.09 -45.02
CA GLY A 533 -8.37 1.03 -44.94
C GLY A 533 -9.31 0.85 -43.74
N VAL A 534 -8.82 0.28 -42.64
CA VAL A 534 -9.61 0.01 -41.42
C VAL A 534 -9.16 0.97 -40.31
N THR A 535 -10.12 1.54 -39.59
CA THR A 535 -9.84 2.27 -38.35
C THR A 535 -9.91 1.30 -37.18
N PRO A 536 -8.81 1.06 -36.45
CA PRO A 536 -8.80 0.15 -35.31
C PRO A 536 -9.73 0.62 -34.20
N ASN A 537 -10.36 -0.33 -33.50
CA ASN A 537 -11.12 -0.04 -32.29
C ASN A 537 -10.15 -0.03 -31.10
N ILE A 538 -9.91 1.14 -30.51
CA ILE A 538 -8.94 1.33 -29.43
C ILE A 538 -9.66 1.98 -28.24
N HIS A 539 -9.64 1.29 -27.10
CA HIS A 539 -10.12 1.79 -25.82
C HIS A 539 -8.93 2.24 -24.96
N VAL A 540 -9.18 3.13 -24.01
CA VAL A 540 -8.17 3.61 -23.07
C VAL A 540 -8.71 3.48 -21.65
N VAL A 541 -7.93 2.84 -20.79
CA VAL A 541 -8.25 2.62 -19.38
C VAL A 541 -7.09 3.14 -18.52
N GLY A 542 -7.41 3.90 -17.48
CA GLY A 542 -6.41 4.47 -16.57
C GLY A 542 -5.70 5.71 -17.13
N SER A 543 -4.62 6.10 -16.46
CA SER A 543 -3.74 7.22 -16.81
C SER A 543 -2.42 7.10 -16.08
N SER A 544 -1.35 7.65 -16.65
CA SER A 544 -0.03 7.76 -15.98
C SER A 544 0.34 9.22 -15.71
N SER A 545 1.02 9.48 -14.61
CA SER A 545 1.68 10.75 -14.31
C SER A 545 3.05 10.88 -14.99
N TYR A 546 3.64 9.76 -15.45
CA TYR A 546 4.90 9.75 -16.19
C TYR A 546 4.65 10.11 -17.66
N GLN A 547 5.02 11.33 -18.03
CA GLN A 547 4.74 11.93 -19.34
C GLN A 547 6.02 12.41 -20.02
N GLY A 548 6.11 12.22 -21.34
CA GLY A 548 7.21 12.68 -22.20
C GLY A 548 6.82 12.60 -23.68
N ARG A 549 7.42 13.44 -24.55
CA ARG A 549 7.14 13.56 -26.00
C ARG A 549 8.38 13.58 -26.94
N SER A 550 9.52 13.10 -26.49
CA SER A 550 10.75 12.92 -27.27
C SER A 550 10.81 11.53 -27.93
N LYS A 551 11.77 11.35 -28.85
CA LYS A 551 12.04 10.06 -29.50
C LYS A 551 12.40 8.92 -28.53
N ASP A 552 12.84 9.27 -27.33
CA ASP A 552 13.20 8.34 -26.25
C ASP A 552 12.13 8.33 -25.13
N ASP A 553 10.96 8.92 -25.38
CA ASP A 553 9.91 9.13 -24.37
C ASP A 553 8.79 8.08 -24.48
N PRO A 554 8.03 7.86 -23.40
CA PRO A 554 6.97 6.85 -23.35
C PRO A 554 5.87 6.99 -24.41
N GLU A 555 5.70 8.15 -25.04
CA GLU A 555 4.75 8.30 -26.15
C GLU A 555 5.20 7.56 -27.42
N THR A 556 6.51 7.45 -27.67
CA THR A 556 7.03 6.68 -28.81
C THR A 556 6.79 5.18 -28.61
N GLU A 557 6.96 4.70 -27.37
CA GLU A 557 6.65 3.32 -26.98
C GLU A 557 5.17 2.99 -27.19
N VAL A 558 4.29 3.85 -26.67
CA VAL A 558 2.84 3.74 -26.82
C VAL A 558 2.42 3.64 -28.30
N MET A 559 3.05 4.46 -29.16
CA MET A 559 2.75 4.44 -30.60
C MET A 559 3.34 3.20 -31.28
N LEU A 560 4.56 2.78 -30.93
CA LEU A 560 5.20 1.58 -31.46
C LEU A 560 4.33 0.34 -31.22
N ASP A 561 3.90 0.12 -29.97
CA ASP A 561 3.14 -1.07 -29.56
C ASP A 561 1.84 -1.20 -30.35
N ILE A 562 1.03 -0.12 -30.39
CA ILE A 562 -0.26 -0.13 -31.09
C ILE A 562 -0.10 -0.15 -32.62
N GLU A 563 0.91 0.51 -33.19
CA GLU A 563 1.12 0.52 -34.64
C GLU A 563 1.58 -0.83 -35.17
N VAL A 564 2.42 -1.55 -34.42
CA VAL A 564 2.81 -2.93 -34.76
C VAL A 564 1.59 -3.84 -34.73
N LEU A 565 0.84 -3.84 -33.62
CA LEU A 565 -0.34 -4.68 -33.46
C LEU A 565 -1.42 -4.38 -34.51
N ALA A 566 -1.78 -3.11 -34.70
CA ALA A 566 -2.84 -2.71 -35.60
C ALA A 566 -2.50 -2.91 -37.09
N SER A 567 -1.21 -2.95 -37.45
CA SER A 567 -0.77 -3.27 -38.83
C SER A 567 -1.03 -4.72 -39.21
N ILE A 568 -1.06 -5.62 -38.24
CA ILE A 568 -1.20 -7.08 -38.44
C ILE A 568 -2.62 -7.54 -38.10
N LEU A 569 -3.23 -6.94 -37.08
CA LEU A 569 -4.56 -7.26 -36.57
C LEU A 569 -5.51 -6.05 -36.65
N PRO A 570 -5.73 -5.45 -37.84
CA PRO A 570 -6.51 -4.21 -37.95
C PRO A 570 -7.98 -4.35 -37.54
N ALA A 571 -8.51 -5.57 -37.41
CA ALA A 571 -9.88 -5.86 -37.00
C ALA A 571 -10.00 -6.43 -35.57
N ALA A 572 -8.92 -6.41 -34.78
CA ALA A 572 -8.96 -6.71 -33.35
C ALA A 572 -9.50 -5.52 -32.53
N ASP A 573 -9.94 -5.82 -31.32
CA ASP A 573 -10.24 -4.84 -30.28
C ASP A 573 -8.97 -4.61 -29.44
N PHE A 574 -8.52 -3.36 -29.35
CA PHE A 574 -7.35 -2.99 -28.55
C PHE A 574 -7.77 -2.20 -27.32
N THR A 575 -7.10 -2.43 -26.20
CA THR A 575 -7.25 -1.60 -24.99
C THR A 575 -5.88 -1.20 -24.47
N MET A 576 -5.63 0.11 -24.42
CA MET A 576 -4.46 0.69 -23.78
C MET A 576 -4.72 0.82 -22.27
N TYR A 577 -3.95 0.14 -21.45
CA TYR A 577 -4.02 0.24 -19.98
C TYR A 577 -2.85 1.07 -19.47
N PHE A 578 -3.14 2.14 -18.74
CA PHE A 578 -2.13 3.03 -18.18
C PHE A 578 -2.15 3.00 -16.65
N GLN A 579 -0.97 2.86 -16.06
CA GLN A 579 -0.73 2.98 -14.62
C GLN A 579 0.52 3.84 -14.34
N ASP A 580 0.67 4.31 -13.11
CA ASP A 580 1.90 4.97 -12.67
C ASP A 580 3.07 3.99 -12.57
N ASN A 581 4.29 4.48 -12.81
CA ASN A 581 5.49 3.64 -12.78
C ASN A 581 6.01 3.41 -11.34
N ASN A 582 5.39 2.47 -10.63
CA ASN A 582 5.90 1.92 -9.37
C ASN A 582 5.57 0.42 -9.27
N ASN A 583 6.23 -0.31 -8.37
CA ASN A 583 6.10 -1.77 -8.27
C ASN A 583 4.67 -2.25 -8.01
N GLY A 584 3.90 -1.57 -7.15
CA GLY A 584 2.51 -1.93 -6.87
C GLY A 584 1.63 -1.71 -8.08
N SER A 585 1.68 -0.50 -8.64
CA SER A 585 0.94 -0.12 -9.85
C SER A 585 1.27 -1.00 -11.05
N PHE A 586 2.49 -1.56 -11.14
CA PHE A 586 2.82 -2.48 -12.21
C PHE A 586 2.18 -3.86 -12.04
N VAL A 587 2.13 -4.38 -10.80
CA VAL A 587 1.36 -5.60 -10.50
C VAL A 587 -0.13 -5.37 -10.80
N ASP A 588 -0.66 -4.21 -10.43
CA ASP A 588 -2.05 -3.84 -10.69
C ASP A 588 -2.33 -3.68 -12.18
N LEU A 589 -1.40 -3.15 -12.96
CA LEU A 589 -1.54 -3.04 -14.41
C LEU A 589 -1.86 -4.40 -15.05
N VAL A 590 -1.13 -5.46 -14.68
CA VAL A 590 -1.39 -6.82 -15.17
C VAL A 590 -2.72 -7.36 -14.66
N LYS A 591 -3.04 -7.16 -13.37
CA LYS A 591 -4.30 -7.63 -12.77
C LYS A 591 -5.52 -6.93 -13.36
N ASP A 592 -5.51 -5.62 -13.43
CA ASP A 592 -6.62 -4.79 -13.91
C ASP A 592 -6.91 -5.09 -15.38
N ALA A 593 -5.88 -5.25 -16.22
CA ALA A 593 -6.07 -5.65 -17.61
C ALA A 593 -6.63 -7.07 -17.73
N SER A 594 -6.09 -8.03 -16.96
CA SER A 594 -6.54 -9.43 -17.00
C SER A 594 -7.98 -9.61 -16.50
N PHE A 595 -8.33 -8.88 -15.43
CA PHE A 595 -9.64 -8.90 -14.79
C PHE A 595 -10.56 -7.77 -15.26
N ASP A 596 -10.28 -7.14 -16.41
CA ASP A 596 -11.14 -6.12 -16.99
C ASP A 596 -12.52 -6.74 -17.32
N PRO A 597 -13.61 -6.28 -16.70
CA PRO A 597 -14.95 -6.84 -16.89
C PRO A 597 -15.67 -6.29 -18.15
N VAL A 598 -15.03 -5.38 -18.88
CA VAL A 598 -15.57 -4.70 -20.06
C VAL A 598 -14.86 -5.17 -21.33
N ASN A 599 -13.53 -5.04 -21.37
CA ASN A 599 -12.76 -5.26 -22.61
C ASN A 599 -12.26 -6.70 -22.77
N HIS A 600 -12.16 -7.46 -21.66
CA HIS A 600 -11.80 -8.88 -21.62
C HIS A 600 -10.66 -9.30 -22.59
N PRO A 601 -9.47 -8.69 -22.49
CA PRO A 601 -8.35 -9.06 -23.34
C PRO A 601 -8.01 -10.55 -23.18
N SER A 602 -7.62 -11.19 -24.27
CA SER A 602 -7.16 -12.59 -24.29
C SER A 602 -5.63 -12.70 -24.44
N ILE A 603 -5.01 -11.60 -24.83
CA ILE A 603 -3.57 -11.43 -25.02
C ILE A 603 -3.20 -10.07 -24.43
N LEU A 604 -2.07 -10.00 -23.77
CA LEU A 604 -1.48 -8.80 -23.22
C LEU A 604 -0.06 -8.64 -23.80
N SER A 605 0.26 -7.43 -24.24
CA SER A 605 1.61 -7.01 -24.67
C SER A 605 2.16 -6.05 -23.63
N LEU A 606 3.38 -6.29 -23.16
CA LEU A 606 4.04 -5.50 -22.12
C LEU A 606 5.50 -5.25 -22.51
N SER A 607 5.78 -4.00 -22.86
CA SER A 607 7.11 -3.54 -23.28
C SER A 607 7.75 -2.68 -22.20
N TRP A 608 7.69 -3.14 -20.95
CA TRP A 608 8.23 -2.45 -19.77
C TRP A 608 8.92 -3.45 -18.86
N GLY A 609 10.10 -3.09 -18.33
CA GLY A 609 10.93 -4.05 -17.64
C GLY A 609 12.08 -3.43 -16.86
N GLY A 610 12.74 -4.24 -16.06
CA GLY A 610 13.99 -3.87 -15.42
C GLY A 610 14.66 -5.04 -14.71
N PRO A 611 15.89 -4.86 -14.23
CA PRO A 611 16.74 -5.97 -13.79
C PRO A 611 16.18 -6.66 -12.55
N ASP A 612 16.17 -7.99 -12.60
CA ASP A 612 15.64 -8.84 -11.53
C ASP A 612 16.42 -8.73 -10.20
N ILE A 613 17.64 -8.16 -10.22
CA ILE A 613 18.40 -7.82 -9.01
C ILE A 613 17.87 -6.59 -8.26
N ASP A 614 17.19 -5.68 -8.93
CA ASP A 614 16.60 -4.49 -8.29
C ASP A 614 15.23 -4.81 -7.67
N ALA A 615 14.66 -5.97 -8.02
CA ALA A 615 13.38 -6.46 -7.57
C ALA A 615 13.42 -7.13 -6.18
N SER A 616 12.47 -6.77 -5.31
CA SER A 616 12.26 -7.51 -4.07
C SER A 616 11.60 -8.87 -4.34
N ARG A 617 11.88 -9.88 -3.51
CA ARG A 617 11.23 -11.20 -3.63
C ARG A 617 9.71 -11.14 -3.44
N MET A 618 9.22 -10.14 -2.72
CA MET A 618 7.79 -9.86 -2.59
C MET A 618 7.19 -9.39 -3.92
N TYR A 619 7.85 -8.46 -4.62
CA TYR A 619 7.42 -7.98 -5.93
C TYR A 619 7.42 -9.10 -6.98
N ILE A 620 8.53 -9.87 -7.09
CA ILE A 620 8.60 -11.02 -8.02
C ILE A 620 7.45 -12.00 -7.77
N ARG A 621 7.20 -12.39 -6.52
CA ARG A 621 6.10 -13.31 -6.18
C ARG A 621 4.73 -12.72 -6.57
N ALA A 622 4.48 -11.46 -6.24
CA ALA A 622 3.20 -10.81 -6.52
C ALA A 622 2.91 -10.70 -8.02
N MET A 623 3.92 -10.32 -8.81
CA MET A 623 3.81 -10.23 -10.26
C MET A 623 3.70 -11.62 -10.90
N ASP A 624 4.50 -12.61 -10.48
CA ASP A 624 4.37 -13.99 -10.97
C ASP A 624 2.98 -14.57 -10.70
N GLN A 625 2.43 -14.31 -9.51
CA GLN A 625 1.04 -14.67 -9.19
C GLN A 625 0.05 -13.94 -10.10
N ALA A 626 0.22 -12.65 -10.38
CA ALA A 626 -0.67 -11.90 -11.27
C ALA A 626 -0.69 -12.50 -12.70
N ILE A 627 0.47 -12.87 -13.23
CA ILE A 627 0.60 -13.48 -14.57
C ILE A 627 0.03 -14.91 -14.59
N LEU A 628 0.23 -15.67 -13.52
CA LEU A 628 -0.36 -17.00 -13.35
C LEU A 628 -1.89 -16.94 -13.21
N ASP A 629 -2.41 -15.97 -12.45
CA ASP A 629 -3.84 -15.71 -12.28
C ASP A 629 -4.48 -15.36 -13.64
N ALA A 630 -3.84 -14.49 -14.43
CA ALA A 630 -4.23 -14.15 -15.79
C ALA A 630 -4.29 -15.40 -16.71
N SER A 631 -3.28 -16.27 -16.62
CA SER A 631 -3.23 -17.51 -17.40
C SER A 631 -4.39 -18.46 -17.08
N ALA A 632 -4.86 -18.48 -15.83
CA ALA A 632 -5.97 -19.33 -15.37
C ALA A 632 -7.32 -18.95 -15.99
N ILE A 633 -7.48 -17.67 -16.33
CA ILE A 633 -8.67 -17.12 -17.00
C ILE A 633 -8.46 -16.98 -18.53
N GLY A 634 -7.37 -17.54 -19.05
CA GLY A 634 -7.10 -17.67 -20.48
C GLY A 634 -6.45 -16.46 -21.12
N VAL A 635 -5.79 -15.60 -20.33
CA VAL A 635 -5.03 -14.45 -20.82
C VAL A 635 -3.57 -14.86 -21.01
N THR A 636 -3.01 -14.47 -22.15
CA THR A 636 -1.61 -14.73 -22.50
C THR A 636 -0.80 -13.46 -22.35
N LEU A 637 0.36 -13.49 -21.71
CA LEU A 637 1.21 -12.30 -21.57
C LEU A 637 2.53 -12.47 -22.33
N PHE A 638 2.83 -11.53 -23.22
CA PHE A 638 4.12 -11.37 -23.88
C PHE A 638 4.87 -10.20 -23.23
N VAL A 639 6.16 -10.40 -22.97
CA VAL A 639 7.01 -9.42 -22.28
C VAL A 639 8.33 -9.24 -23.02
N ALA A 640 8.72 -7.99 -23.25
CA ALA A 640 10.02 -7.64 -23.81
C ALA A 640 11.16 -8.10 -22.89
N ALA A 641 12.18 -8.78 -23.44
CA ALA A 641 13.27 -9.36 -22.65
C ALA A 641 14.37 -8.36 -22.23
N GLY A 642 14.23 -7.09 -22.62
CA GLY A 642 15.18 -6.01 -22.35
C GLY A 642 16.04 -5.66 -23.57
N ASP A 643 16.59 -4.45 -23.57
CA ASP A 643 17.37 -3.87 -24.68
C ASP A 643 18.84 -3.63 -24.33
N ASP A 644 19.28 -4.17 -23.19
CA ASP A 644 20.57 -3.90 -22.57
C ASP A 644 21.45 -5.15 -22.41
N GLY A 645 21.19 -6.13 -23.28
CA GLY A 645 21.89 -7.40 -23.39
C GLY A 645 21.95 -8.18 -22.09
N SER A 646 23.03 -8.94 -21.89
CA SER A 646 23.19 -9.82 -20.72
C SER A 646 23.29 -9.07 -19.39
N SER A 647 23.62 -7.79 -19.43
CA SER A 647 23.88 -6.97 -18.24
C SER A 647 22.64 -6.29 -17.68
N ASP A 648 21.63 -6.12 -18.52
CA ASP A 648 20.43 -5.33 -18.24
C ASP A 648 20.74 -3.95 -17.62
N LYS A 649 21.78 -3.28 -18.16
CA LYS A 649 22.35 -2.01 -17.66
C LYS A 649 22.86 -2.00 -16.22
N VAL A 650 22.96 -3.16 -15.56
CA VAL A 650 23.53 -3.25 -14.21
C VAL A 650 25.06 -3.11 -14.28
N SER A 651 25.59 -2.07 -13.64
CA SER A 651 27.01 -1.67 -13.72
C SER A 651 27.96 -2.49 -12.82
N THR A 652 27.69 -3.79 -12.64
CA THR A 652 28.48 -4.69 -11.78
C THR A 652 29.46 -5.59 -12.54
N GLY A 653 29.30 -5.71 -13.87
CA GLY A 653 30.08 -6.62 -14.72
C GLY A 653 29.59 -8.06 -14.74
N TYR A 654 28.39 -8.33 -14.19
CA TYR A 654 27.74 -9.63 -14.16
C TYR A 654 26.47 -9.63 -15.02
N THR A 655 25.87 -10.80 -15.22
CA THR A 655 24.64 -10.95 -16.01
C THR A 655 23.39 -10.96 -15.15
N PHE A 656 22.33 -10.30 -15.62
CA PHE A 656 21.01 -10.25 -15.00
C PHE A 656 19.94 -10.41 -16.08
N THR A 657 18.74 -10.81 -15.69
CA THR A 657 17.61 -10.88 -16.61
C THR A 657 16.63 -9.77 -16.32
N ASP A 658 15.97 -9.27 -17.36
CA ASP A 658 14.85 -8.36 -17.19
C ASP A 658 13.65 -9.07 -16.52
N TYR A 659 12.91 -8.34 -15.69
CA TYR A 659 11.66 -8.75 -15.07
C TYR A 659 10.55 -7.72 -15.38
N PRO A 660 9.36 -8.16 -15.86
CA PRO A 660 8.77 -9.49 -15.71
C PRO A 660 9.05 -10.51 -16.82
N ALA A 661 9.97 -10.25 -17.75
CA ALA A 661 10.33 -11.22 -18.78
C ALA A 661 10.79 -12.56 -18.19
N SER A 662 11.57 -12.51 -17.11
CA SER A 662 12.04 -13.71 -16.39
C SER A 662 10.98 -14.43 -15.54
N SER A 663 9.71 -14.00 -15.55
CA SER A 663 8.60 -14.81 -15.02
C SER A 663 8.47 -16.13 -15.79
N PRO A 664 8.21 -17.27 -15.15
CA PRO A 664 7.96 -18.54 -15.84
C PRO A 664 6.56 -18.61 -16.51
N TYR A 665 5.70 -17.62 -16.26
CA TYR A 665 4.31 -17.61 -16.75
C TYR A 665 4.09 -16.67 -17.93
N SER A 666 5.02 -15.77 -18.23
CA SER A 666 5.03 -14.91 -19.41
C SER A 666 5.87 -15.51 -20.54
N VAL A 667 5.58 -15.12 -21.78
CA VAL A 667 6.44 -15.38 -22.94
C VAL A 667 7.45 -14.24 -23.04
N ALA A 668 8.73 -14.52 -22.78
CA ALA A 668 9.80 -13.54 -22.93
C ALA A 668 10.24 -13.44 -24.40
N VAL A 669 10.26 -12.22 -24.93
CA VAL A 669 10.57 -11.94 -26.34
C VAL A 669 11.88 -11.17 -26.45
N GLY A 670 12.91 -11.81 -27.00
CA GLY A 670 14.22 -11.22 -27.28
C GLY A 670 14.32 -10.59 -28.66
N GLY A 671 15.55 -10.20 -29.04
CA GLY A 671 15.79 -9.36 -30.21
C GLY A 671 16.79 -9.93 -31.22
N THR A 672 16.50 -9.74 -32.50
CA THR A 672 17.36 -10.06 -33.64
C THR A 672 17.59 -8.85 -34.54
N THR A 673 18.60 -8.93 -35.39
CA THR A 673 18.78 -8.03 -36.54
C THR A 673 18.30 -8.77 -37.79
N LEU A 674 17.21 -8.30 -38.41
CA LEU A 674 16.55 -8.96 -39.54
C LEU A 674 17.03 -8.45 -40.91
N GLY A 675 17.50 -9.36 -41.75
CA GLY A 675 17.68 -9.11 -43.17
C GLY A 675 16.40 -9.37 -43.97
N ILE A 676 15.88 -8.34 -44.65
CA ILE A 676 14.77 -8.48 -45.62
C ILE A 676 15.26 -8.20 -47.03
N LYS A 677 15.04 -9.14 -47.96
CA LYS A 677 15.38 -8.99 -49.37
C LYS A 677 14.22 -9.37 -50.27
N GLY A 678 13.81 -8.42 -51.12
CA GLY A 678 12.66 -8.62 -52.01
C GLY A 678 11.33 -8.84 -51.26
N GLY A 679 11.25 -8.41 -49.99
CA GLY A 679 10.08 -8.58 -49.13
C GLY A 679 10.01 -9.93 -48.39
N ALA A 680 11.03 -10.78 -48.51
CA ALA A 680 11.16 -12.04 -47.79
C ALA A 680 12.33 -12.01 -46.82
N TRP A 681 12.31 -12.90 -45.82
CA TRP A 681 13.43 -13.16 -44.92
C TRP A 681 14.69 -13.57 -45.71
N ASP A 682 15.83 -12.95 -45.40
CA ASP A 682 17.15 -13.18 -46.04
C ASP A 682 18.26 -13.50 -45.01
N GLY A 683 17.90 -13.74 -43.75
CA GLY A 683 18.83 -14.05 -42.66
C GLY A 683 18.56 -13.25 -41.39
N GLU A 684 18.99 -13.78 -40.27
CA GLU A 684 18.98 -13.11 -38.96
C GLU A 684 20.22 -13.42 -38.15
N VAL A 685 20.62 -12.45 -37.34
CA VAL A 685 21.64 -12.58 -36.29
C VAL A 685 21.08 -12.04 -34.98
N ALA A 686 21.71 -12.38 -33.86
CA ALA A 686 21.35 -11.76 -32.58
C ALA A 686 21.58 -10.24 -32.62
N TRP A 687 20.63 -9.48 -32.09
CA TRP A 687 20.73 -8.04 -32.00
C TRP A 687 21.74 -7.63 -30.91
N ASN A 688 22.85 -7.03 -31.34
CA ASN A 688 23.85 -6.45 -30.43
C ASN A 688 24.68 -5.38 -31.15
N GLU A 689 24.25 -4.12 -31.03
CA GLU A 689 24.97 -2.94 -31.53
C GLU A 689 26.17 -2.54 -30.63
N THR A 690 26.26 -3.14 -29.43
CA THR A 690 27.32 -2.88 -28.45
C THR A 690 28.45 -3.90 -28.46
N SER A 691 28.36 -4.90 -29.35
CA SER A 691 29.23 -6.07 -29.38
C SER A 691 30.71 -5.69 -29.44
N VAL A 692 31.47 -6.15 -28.44
CA VAL A 692 32.94 -5.99 -28.37
C VAL A 692 33.70 -7.14 -29.07
N THR A 693 32.99 -8.16 -29.53
CA THR A 693 33.52 -9.42 -30.11
C THR A 693 33.60 -9.41 -31.64
N GLY A 694 32.96 -8.44 -32.32
CA GLY A 694 33.05 -8.23 -33.76
C GLY A 694 32.26 -9.26 -34.59
N GLY A 695 30.99 -8.95 -34.90
CA GLY A 695 30.10 -9.76 -35.73
C GLY A 695 30.00 -9.33 -37.22
N PHE A 696 29.22 -10.06 -38.03
CA PHE A 696 29.10 -9.85 -39.49
C PHE A 696 28.56 -8.45 -39.89
N PHE A 697 27.88 -7.76 -38.97
CA PHE A 697 27.44 -6.35 -39.08
C PHE A 697 28.24 -5.37 -38.18
N SER A 698 29.50 -5.69 -37.85
CA SER A 698 30.40 -4.90 -36.98
C SER A 698 30.75 -3.48 -37.47
N TYR A 699 30.07 -2.95 -38.48
CA TYR A 699 30.30 -1.61 -39.00
C TYR A 699 29.66 -0.49 -38.13
N TYR A 700 28.74 -0.85 -37.22
CA TYR A 700 27.97 0.08 -36.37
C TYR A 700 28.13 -0.19 -34.86
N ASN A 701 29.35 -0.47 -34.40
CA ASN A 701 29.61 -0.58 -32.96
C ASN A 701 29.45 0.81 -32.31
N SER A 702 28.39 1.00 -31.54
CA SER A 702 28.08 2.23 -30.82
C SER A 702 28.04 1.97 -29.32
N ILE A 703 28.78 2.77 -28.55
CA ILE A 703 28.75 2.77 -27.08
C ILE A 703 27.33 3.11 -26.55
N SER A 704 26.47 3.66 -27.42
CA SER A 704 25.08 4.02 -27.13
C SER A 704 24.05 3.09 -27.78
N GLY A 705 24.48 1.98 -28.40
CA GLY A 705 23.60 1.00 -29.05
C GLY A 705 22.87 0.08 -28.06
N GLY A 706 21.89 -0.68 -28.56
CA GLY A 706 21.16 -1.69 -27.79
C GLY A 706 21.60 -3.13 -28.06
N SER A 707 21.12 -4.06 -27.24
CA SER A 707 21.27 -5.51 -27.45
C SER A 707 20.10 -6.28 -26.86
N GLY A 708 19.64 -7.33 -27.53
CA GLY A 708 18.58 -8.19 -27.02
C GLY A 708 18.92 -8.78 -25.65
N GLY A 709 18.06 -8.55 -24.67
CA GLY A 709 18.20 -9.07 -23.31
C GLY A 709 18.04 -10.60 -23.27
N GLY A 710 18.74 -11.22 -22.33
CA GLY A 710 18.74 -12.68 -22.19
C GLY A 710 19.75 -13.18 -21.17
N GLY A 711 19.43 -14.31 -20.55
CA GLY A 711 20.25 -14.91 -19.51
C GLY A 711 19.51 -15.90 -18.63
N VAL A 712 19.96 -16.04 -17.38
CA VAL A 712 19.41 -16.97 -16.41
C VAL A 712 18.94 -16.20 -15.19
N SER A 713 17.65 -16.29 -14.88
CA SER A 713 17.08 -15.61 -13.71
C SER A 713 17.66 -16.18 -12.42
N GLY A 714 18.02 -15.29 -11.49
CA GLY A 714 18.39 -15.67 -10.13
C GLY A 714 17.21 -15.75 -9.16
N MET A 715 16.05 -15.25 -9.60
CA MET A 715 14.85 -15.13 -8.78
C MET A 715 13.86 -16.27 -9.04
N ASN A 716 13.85 -16.80 -10.28
CA ASN A 716 12.95 -17.87 -10.71
C ASN A 716 13.70 -19.17 -11.06
N PRO A 717 13.31 -20.33 -10.49
CA PRO A 717 13.93 -21.60 -10.80
C PRO A 717 13.62 -22.03 -12.25
N THR A 718 14.41 -22.96 -12.79
CA THR A 718 14.14 -23.52 -14.13
C THR A 718 12.76 -24.19 -14.14
N PRO A 719 11.80 -23.69 -14.95
CA PRO A 719 10.47 -24.26 -15.02
C PRO A 719 10.46 -25.62 -15.72
N SER A 720 9.45 -26.44 -15.40
CA SER A 720 9.37 -27.81 -15.90
C SER A 720 9.33 -27.89 -17.42
N TYR A 721 8.71 -26.93 -18.11
CA TYR A 721 8.67 -26.90 -19.58
C TYR A 721 10.06 -26.75 -20.22
N GLN A 722 10.99 -26.03 -19.60
CA GLN A 722 12.39 -25.95 -20.04
C GLN A 722 13.08 -27.30 -19.84
N THR A 723 12.96 -27.87 -18.63
CA THR A 723 13.60 -29.17 -18.34
C THR A 723 13.03 -30.31 -19.18
N ASN A 724 11.72 -30.30 -19.49
CA ASN A 724 11.06 -31.30 -20.33
C ASN A 724 11.51 -31.20 -21.80
N ALA A 725 11.94 -30.00 -22.24
CA ALA A 725 12.58 -29.79 -23.54
C ALA A 725 14.09 -30.10 -23.52
N GLY A 726 14.63 -30.61 -22.40
CA GLY A 726 16.05 -30.93 -22.25
C GLY A 726 16.95 -29.72 -21.96
N ILE A 727 16.36 -28.58 -21.60
CA ILE A 727 17.06 -27.31 -21.38
C ILE A 727 17.25 -27.10 -19.88
N THR A 728 18.50 -26.87 -19.45
CA THR A 728 18.85 -26.52 -18.07
C THR A 728 19.77 -25.30 -18.10
N PRO A 729 19.20 -24.09 -18.16
CA PRO A 729 19.96 -22.85 -18.25
C PRO A 729 20.89 -22.70 -17.05
N THR A 730 22.16 -22.38 -17.32
CA THR A 730 23.18 -22.18 -16.27
C THR A 730 23.81 -20.81 -16.46
N SER A 731 23.76 -19.99 -15.42
CA SER A 731 24.33 -18.65 -15.39
C SER A 731 25.84 -18.68 -15.59
N VAL A 732 26.36 -17.71 -16.35
CA VAL A 732 27.81 -17.49 -16.51
C VAL A 732 28.41 -16.74 -15.32
N ASN A 733 27.59 -16.25 -14.37
CA ASN A 733 28.08 -15.62 -13.16
C ASN A 733 28.84 -16.64 -12.29
N PRO A 734 30.04 -16.28 -11.78
CA PRO A 734 30.82 -17.18 -10.95
C PRO A 734 30.12 -17.49 -9.62
N SER A 735 30.28 -18.73 -9.15
CA SER A 735 29.75 -19.13 -7.84
C SER A 735 30.30 -18.28 -6.71
N GLY A 736 29.44 -17.89 -5.76
CA GLY A 736 29.81 -17.05 -4.61
C GLY A 736 29.80 -15.54 -4.91
N VAL A 737 29.41 -15.13 -6.13
CA VAL A 737 29.09 -13.74 -6.46
C VAL A 737 27.59 -13.64 -6.67
N PHE A 738 26.93 -12.84 -5.84
CA PHE A 738 25.47 -12.70 -5.81
C PHE A 738 24.76 -14.07 -5.80
N ASP A 739 24.87 -14.83 -4.70
CA ASP A 739 24.54 -16.27 -4.62
C ASP A 739 23.28 -16.72 -5.39
N VAL A 740 22.20 -15.93 -5.37
CA VAL A 740 20.94 -16.27 -6.03
C VAL A 740 21.01 -16.15 -7.57
N PHE A 741 21.93 -15.34 -8.11
CA PHE A 741 22.16 -15.12 -9.55
C PHE A 741 23.29 -15.98 -10.14
N SER A 742 23.76 -16.96 -9.36
CA SER A 742 24.74 -17.95 -9.78
C SER A 742 24.09 -19.34 -9.83
N GLY A 743 24.40 -20.15 -10.85
CA GLY A 743 23.81 -21.50 -11.02
C GLY A 743 22.64 -21.56 -12.00
N THR A 744 21.66 -22.43 -11.75
CA THR A 744 20.56 -22.72 -12.69
C THR A 744 19.29 -21.97 -12.35
N GLY A 745 18.54 -21.52 -13.36
CA GLY A 745 17.29 -20.76 -13.21
C GLY A 745 16.46 -20.75 -14.49
N ARG A 746 15.40 -19.95 -14.53
CA ARG A 746 14.57 -19.70 -15.73
C ARG A 746 15.45 -19.03 -16.80
N GLY A 747 15.62 -19.68 -17.94
CA GLY A 747 16.35 -19.13 -19.09
C GLY A 747 15.49 -18.17 -19.88
N VAL A 748 16.05 -17.05 -20.34
CA VAL A 748 15.41 -15.96 -21.09
C VAL A 748 16.27 -15.65 -22.33
N PRO A 749 15.71 -15.27 -23.49
CA PRO A 749 14.27 -15.21 -23.81
C PRO A 749 13.69 -16.59 -24.17
N ASP A 750 12.38 -16.66 -24.43
CA ASP A 750 11.72 -17.88 -24.95
C ASP A 750 11.74 -17.92 -26.48
N VAL A 751 11.57 -16.76 -27.11
CA VAL A 751 11.54 -16.52 -28.56
C VAL A 751 12.16 -15.17 -28.87
N SER A 752 12.39 -14.84 -30.14
CA SER A 752 12.88 -13.51 -30.55
C SER A 752 12.18 -13.00 -31.81
N ALA A 753 12.33 -11.73 -32.14
CA ALA A 753 12.03 -11.17 -33.46
C ALA A 753 12.87 -9.91 -33.68
N ASP A 754 12.72 -9.28 -34.86
CA ASP A 754 13.47 -8.07 -35.21
C ASP A 754 13.30 -7.01 -34.12
N ALA A 755 14.45 -6.52 -33.66
CA ALA A 755 14.56 -5.55 -32.58
C ALA A 755 15.68 -4.56 -32.86
N ASP A 756 16.42 -4.71 -33.95
CA ASP A 756 17.52 -3.82 -34.29
C ASP A 756 16.97 -2.57 -34.97
N PRO A 757 17.16 -1.36 -34.42
CA PRO A 757 16.76 -0.12 -35.06
C PRO A 757 17.29 0.07 -36.47
N ILE A 758 18.48 -0.46 -36.79
CA ILE A 758 19.07 -0.33 -38.11
C ILE A 758 18.21 -1.07 -39.17
N THR A 759 17.58 -2.18 -38.77
CA THR A 759 16.62 -2.93 -39.60
C THR A 759 15.17 -2.65 -39.21
N GLY A 760 14.95 -1.72 -38.29
CA GLY A 760 13.75 -1.67 -37.47
C GLY A 760 12.51 -1.07 -38.11
N TYR A 761 11.59 -0.69 -37.24
CA TYR A 761 10.23 -0.35 -37.54
C TYR A 761 10.07 1.15 -37.78
N ARG A 762 9.35 1.50 -38.85
CA ARG A 762 8.85 2.86 -39.03
C ARG A 762 7.67 3.06 -38.11
N VAL A 763 7.78 3.98 -37.18
CA VAL A 763 6.70 4.38 -36.27
C VAL A 763 6.35 5.84 -36.51
N TRP A 764 5.06 6.14 -36.51
CA TRP A 764 4.55 7.50 -36.61
C TRP A 764 4.11 7.99 -35.23
N VAL A 765 4.59 9.17 -34.85
CA VAL A 765 4.23 9.79 -33.58
C VAL A 765 3.63 11.16 -33.89
N PRO A 766 2.52 11.56 -33.25
CA PRO A 766 1.98 12.91 -33.45
C PRO A 766 3.02 13.95 -33.01
N SER A 767 3.21 14.99 -33.82
CA SER A 767 4.12 16.09 -33.47
C SER A 767 3.66 16.82 -32.21
N SER A 768 4.55 17.55 -31.57
CA SER A 768 4.23 18.32 -30.34
C SER A 768 3.03 19.27 -30.51
N SER A 769 2.77 19.80 -31.72
CA SER A 769 1.61 20.62 -32.04
C SER A 769 0.32 19.82 -32.32
N GLY A 770 0.43 18.50 -32.50
CA GLY A 770 -0.66 17.58 -32.85
C GLY A 770 -1.19 17.75 -34.27
N THR A 771 -0.48 18.49 -35.13
CA THR A 771 -0.96 18.86 -36.47
C THR A 771 -0.29 18.07 -37.60
N THR A 772 0.81 17.38 -37.32
CA THR A 772 1.58 16.57 -38.27
C THR A 772 2.03 15.29 -37.59
N ASN A 773 2.46 14.30 -38.38
CA ASN A 773 3.10 13.09 -37.85
C ASN A 773 4.60 13.19 -38.08
N GLU A 774 5.38 12.83 -37.07
CA GLU A 774 6.82 12.61 -37.14
C GLU A 774 7.06 11.11 -37.37
N THR A 775 8.07 10.77 -38.16
CA THR A 775 8.44 9.37 -38.40
C THR A 775 9.75 9.09 -37.70
N TYR A 776 9.75 8.05 -36.87
CA TYR A 776 10.92 7.52 -36.20
C TYR A 776 11.22 6.11 -36.72
N LEU A 777 12.50 5.79 -36.82
CA LEU A 777 12.95 4.42 -36.99
C LEU A 777 13.29 3.88 -35.61
N VAL A 778 12.57 2.87 -35.15
CA VAL A 778 12.70 2.33 -33.80
C VAL A 778 12.93 0.82 -33.82
N GLY A 779 13.66 0.32 -32.84
CA GLY A 779 13.82 -1.12 -32.58
C GLY A 779 13.41 -1.44 -31.15
N GLY A 780 14.22 -2.25 -30.48
CA GLY A 780 13.95 -2.77 -29.16
C GLY A 780 13.19 -4.09 -29.19
N THR A 781 13.41 -4.90 -28.16
CA THR A 781 12.54 -6.03 -27.82
C THR A 781 11.09 -5.58 -27.56
N SER A 782 10.91 -4.29 -27.26
CA SER A 782 9.67 -3.54 -27.35
C SER A 782 8.93 -3.68 -28.68
N ALA A 783 9.61 -3.72 -29.83
CA ALA A 783 8.94 -3.91 -31.12
C ALA A 783 8.66 -5.39 -31.42
N ALA A 784 9.55 -6.29 -30.98
CA ALA A 784 9.43 -7.73 -31.14
C ALA A 784 8.24 -8.31 -30.35
N THR A 785 7.96 -7.76 -29.17
CA THR A 785 6.89 -8.20 -28.25
C THR A 785 5.47 -8.08 -28.84
N PRO A 786 5.00 -6.90 -29.29
CA PRO A 786 3.72 -6.72 -29.95
C PRO A 786 3.65 -7.51 -31.26
N LEU A 787 4.79 -7.74 -31.94
CA LEU A 787 4.83 -8.59 -33.13
C LEU A 787 4.46 -10.05 -32.82
N TRP A 788 5.01 -10.62 -31.73
CA TRP A 788 4.66 -11.96 -31.26
C TRP A 788 3.23 -12.03 -30.72
N ALA A 789 2.78 -11.00 -30.00
CA ALA A 789 1.39 -10.88 -29.56
C ALA A 789 0.43 -10.84 -30.77
N ALA A 790 0.83 -10.21 -31.89
CA ALA A 790 0.04 -10.21 -33.11
C ALA A 790 -0.08 -11.61 -33.73
N LEU A 791 1.00 -12.41 -33.76
CA LEU A 791 0.94 -13.81 -34.22
C LEU A 791 0.01 -14.64 -33.33
N ALA A 792 0.08 -14.45 -32.02
CA ALA A 792 -0.83 -15.09 -31.07
C ALA A 792 -2.29 -14.70 -31.32
N GLY A 793 -2.56 -13.46 -31.73
CA GLY A 793 -3.89 -13.02 -32.15
C GLY A 793 -4.36 -13.73 -33.43
N LEU A 794 -3.51 -13.86 -34.45
CA LEU A 794 -3.82 -14.65 -35.65
C LEU A 794 -4.14 -16.11 -35.32
N ILE A 795 -3.36 -16.73 -34.42
CA ILE A 795 -3.59 -18.10 -33.95
C ILE A 795 -4.91 -18.20 -33.18
N THR A 796 -5.19 -17.24 -32.29
CA THR A 796 -6.42 -17.20 -31.50
C THR A 796 -7.64 -17.09 -32.41
N GLN A 797 -7.58 -16.21 -33.41
CA GLN A 797 -8.64 -16.08 -34.42
C GLN A 797 -8.81 -17.38 -35.22
N ASN A 798 -7.73 -17.96 -35.72
CA ASN A 798 -7.77 -19.13 -36.60
C ASN A 798 -8.28 -20.39 -35.87
N THR A 799 -7.81 -20.61 -34.64
CA THR A 799 -8.15 -21.81 -33.86
C THR A 799 -9.42 -21.66 -33.03
N GLY A 800 -9.86 -20.42 -32.77
CA GLY A 800 -10.93 -20.11 -31.83
C GLY A 800 -10.57 -20.43 -30.37
N LYS A 801 -9.28 -20.59 -30.04
CA LYS A 801 -8.79 -20.94 -28.71
C LYS A 801 -8.05 -19.78 -28.08
N LYS A 802 -8.43 -19.41 -26.85
CA LYS A 802 -7.57 -18.62 -25.97
C LYS A 802 -6.33 -19.42 -25.62
N LEU A 803 -5.16 -18.78 -25.65
CA LEU A 803 -3.88 -19.48 -25.44
C LEU A 803 -3.52 -19.60 -23.96
N GLY A 804 -3.77 -18.61 -23.09
CA GLY A 804 -3.47 -18.71 -21.65
C GLY A 804 -1.96 -18.86 -21.37
N TRP A 805 -1.56 -19.78 -20.49
CA TRP A 805 -0.14 -20.04 -20.20
C TRP A 805 0.57 -20.65 -21.42
N PHE A 806 1.16 -19.81 -22.26
CA PHE A 806 1.60 -20.20 -23.61
C PHE A 806 3.03 -20.74 -23.68
N THR A 807 3.89 -20.45 -22.70
CA THR A 807 5.28 -20.93 -22.70
C THR A 807 5.42 -22.45 -22.82
N PRO A 808 4.65 -23.32 -22.12
CA PRO A 808 4.78 -24.76 -22.34
C PRO A 808 4.47 -25.21 -23.78
N VAL A 809 3.57 -24.50 -24.47
CA VAL A 809 3.23 -24.78 -25.87
C VAL A 809 4.39 -24.40 -26.78
N ILE A 810 4.99 -23.21 -26.59
CA ILE A 810 6.17 -22.76 -27.35
C ILE A 810 7.30 -23.78 -27.25
N TYR A 811 7.61 -24.28 -26.04
CA TYR A 811 8.70 -25.24 -25.87
C TYR A 811 8.40 -26.60 -26.48
N GLN A 812 7.13 -27.03 -26.51
CA GLN A 812 6.73 -28.24 -27.21
C GLN A 812 6.91 -28.09 -28.74
N VAL A 813 6.55 -26.92 -29.30
CA VAL A 813 6.78 -26.62 -30.72
C VAL A 813 8.28 -26.51 -31.03
N GLY A 814 9.04 -25.81 -30.19
CA GLY A 814 10.48 -25.59 -30.35
C GLY A 814 11.30 -26.87 -30.27
N ALA A 815 10.99 -27.76 -29.34
CA ALA A 815 11.60 -29.10 -29.28
C ALA A 815 11.36 -29.92 -30.57
N GLY A 816 10.29 -29.62 -31.31
CA GLY A 816 9.97 -30.20 -32.60
C GLY A 816 10.53 -29.46 -33.82
N ASN A 817 11.32 -28.38 -33.64
CA ASN A 817 11.67 -27.45 -34.73
C ASN A 817 12.40 -28.13 -35.90
N ALA A 818 13.21 -29.15 -35.62
CA ALA A 818 13.89 -29.95 -36.66
C ALA A 818 12.92 -30.64 -37.65
N THR A 819 11.63 -30.75 -37.29
CA THR A 819 10.60 -31.40 -38.10
C THR A 819 9.51 -30.44 -38.58
N ASN A 820 9.08 -29.50 -37.73
CA ASN A 820 7.98 -28.59 -38.05
C ASN A 820 8.45 -27.26 -38.66
N HIS A 821 9.75 -26.91 -38.55
CA HIS A 821 10.31 -25.65 -39.03
C HIS A 821 9.51 -24.41 -38.59
N ALA A 822 9.02 -24.42 -37.36
CA ALA A 822 8.21 -23.35 -36.79
C ALA A 822 9.02 -22.11 -36.37
N PHE A 823 10.35 -22.23 -36.29
CA PHE A 823 11.26 -21.13 -35.96
C PHE A 823 12.40 -21.02 -36.96
N HIS A 824 12.83 -19.79 -37.25
CA HIS A 824 14.17 -19.53 -37.77
C HIS A 824 15.16 -19.60 -36.59
N ASP A 825 16.06 -20.59 -36.62
CA ASP A 825 17.09 -20.80 -35.59
C ASP A 825 18.26 -19.83 -35.80
N ILE A 826 18.47 -18.90 -34.85
CA ILE A 826 19.55 -17.91 -34.93
C ILE A 826 20.79 -18.50 -34.29
N THR A 827 21.85 -18.64 -35.08
CA THR A 827 23.09 -19.34 -34.66
C THR A 827 24.33 -18.46 -34.73
N THR A 828 24.14 -17.15 -34.93
CA THR A 828 25.23 -16.17 -35.04
C THR A 828 24.96 -14.93 -34.19
N GLY A 829 25.95 -14.57 -33.37
CA GLY A 829 25.94 -13.38 -32.51
C GLY A 829 25.88 -13.72 -31.02
N ASP A 830 25.85 -12.67 -30.19
CA ASP A 830 25.90 -12.72 -28.73
C ASP A 830 25.17 -11.51 -28.14
N ASN A 831 24.86 -11.54 -26.84
CA ASN A 831 24.32 -10.39 -26.10
C ASN A 831 25.29 -9.80 -25.08
N ILE A 832 26.60 -9.93 -25.32
CA ILE A 832 27.62 -9.43 -24.40
C ILE A 832 27.77 -7.92 -24.61
N THR A 833 27.46 -7.15 -23.57
CA THR A 833 27.54 -5.68 -23.59
C THR A 833 28.81 -5.14 -22.92
N SER A 834 29.11 -3.86 -23.17
CA SER A 834 30.12 -3.11 -22.39
C SER A 834 29.44 -1.96 -21.65
N ASN A 835 29.62 -1.88 -20.32
CA ASN A 835 28.81 -1.00 -19.47
C ASN A 835 29.62 0.10 -18.75
N GLN A 836 30.90 0.32 -19.10
CA GLN A 836 31.69 1.39 -18.48
C GLN A 836 32.42 2.27 -19.49
N GLN A 837 32.28 3.59 -19.36
CA GLN A 837 33.25 4.58 -19.82
C GLN A 837 34.10 5.01 -18.60
N ILE A 838 35.25 4.37 -18.35
CA ILE A 838 36.21 4.91 -17.36
C ILE A 838 37.00 6.01 -18.06
N SER A 839 36.73 7.29 -17.78
CA SER A 839 37.67 8.36 -18.14
C SER A 839 38.89 8.27 -17.21
N PRO A 840 40.11 7.98 -17.69
CA PRO A 840 41.27 7.83 -16.81
C PRO A 840 41.76 9.17 -16.22
N TYR A 841 41.19 10.32 -16.63
CA TYR A 841 41.58 11.65 -16.15
C TYR A 841 40.41 12.65 -16.24
N PRO A 842 40.23 13.55 -15.25
CA PRO A 842 39.31 14.68 -15.40
C PRO A 842 39.76 15.54 -16.60
N GLY A 843 38.96 15.57 -17.67
CA GLY A 843 39.18 16.44 -18.84
C GLY A 843 39.64 15.77 -20.14
N THR A 844 39.51 14.45 -20.30
CA THR A 844 39.70 13.78 -21.60
C THR A 844 38.50 12.89 -21.97
N ASP A 845 37.91 13.14 -23.15
CA ASP A 845 36.73 12.44 -23.70
C ASP A 845 37.01 11.00 -24.21
N SER A 846 38.21 10.46 -23.98
CA SER A 846 38.57 9.10 -24.40
C SER A 846 38.58 8.16 -23.20
N GLY A 847 37.40 7.65 -22.84
CA GLY A 847 37.26 6.63 -21.81
C GLY A 847 37.68 5.24 -22.31
N VAL A 848 38.25 4.43 -21.42
CA VAL A 848 38.53 3.00 -21.67
C VAL A 848 37.27 2.21 -21.30
N LEU A 849 36.79 1.37 -22.23
CA LEU A 849 35.66 0.48 -22.00
C LEU A 849 36.09 -0.71 -21.12
N LEU A 850 35.32 -1.02 -20.06
CA LEU A 850 35.34 -2.35 -19.46
C LEU A 850 34.15 -3.13 -20.00
N PRO A 851 34.36 -4.17 -20.84
CA PRO A 851 33.34 -5.17 -21.11
C PRO A 851 32.83 -5.77 -19.80
N THR A 852 31.56 -6.20 -19.77
CA THR A 852 31.15 -7.15 -18.72
C THR A 852 31.99 -8.42 -18.79
N TYR A 853 32.49 -8.77 -19.98
CA TYR A 853 33.14 -10.03 -20.35
C TYR A 853 32.27 -11.28 -20.07
N LEU A 854 31.02 -11.10 -19.62
CA LEU A 854 30.07 -12.15 -19.28
C LEU A 854 28.74 -11.90 -20.02
N GLY A 855 28.26 -12.95 -20.66
CA GLY A 855 27.02 -12.97 -21.41
C GLY A 855 26.94 -14.28 -22.19
N TYR A 856 26.07 -14.33 -23.18
CA TYR A 856 25.70 -15.57 -23.85
C TYR A 856 25.89 -15.42 -25.35
N THR A 857 26.21 -16.54 -26.01
CA THR A 857 26.34 -16.64 -27.46
C THR A 857 25.23 -17.51 -27.99
N THR A 858 24.78 -17.20 -29.20
CA THR A 858 23.80 -18.02 -29.93
C THR A 858 24.32 -19.44 -30.19
N THR A 859 23.43 -20.43 -30.24
CA THR A 859 23.77 -21.83 -30.52
C THR A 859 22.70 -22.48 -31.40
N THR A 860 22.92 -23.71 -31.88
CA THR A 860 21.84 -24.47 -32.55
C THR A 860 20.74 -24.84 -31.57
N GLY A 861 19.50 -24.49 -31.89
CA GLY A 861 18.35 -24.71 -31.03
C GLY A 861 18.23 -23.64 -29.95
N PHE A 862 17.65 -23.98 -28.79
CA PHE A 862 17.43 -23.00 -27.74
C PHE A 862 18.75 -22.42 -27.20
N ASP A 863 18.84 -21.09 -27.14
CA ASP A 863 19.91 -20.35 -26.47
C ASP A 863 19.41 -19.17 -25.62
N LEU A 864 20.30 -18.60 -24.82
CA LEU A 864 20.00 -17.52 -23.88
C LEU A 864 20.16 -16.12 -24.49
N VAL A 865 20.13 -16.03 -25.83
CA VAL A 865 20.22 -14.78 -26.58
C VAL A 865 18.94 -14.56 -27.39
N THR A 866 18.46 -15.60 -28.07
CA THR A 866 17.31 -15.56 -28.98
C THR A 866 16.25 -16.62 -28.67
N GLY A 867 16.44 -17.43 -27.63
CA GLY A 867 15.49 -18.48 -27.26
C GLY A 867 15.42 -19.54 -28.35
N TRP A 868 14.21 -19.92 -28.77
CA TRP A 868 14.02 -20.79 -29.95
C TRP A 868 14.24 -20.08 -31.29
N GLY A 869 14.44 -18.76 -31.28
CA GLY A 869 14.58 -17.93 -32.47
C GLY A 869 13.29 -17.23 -32.89
N SER A 870 13.26 -16.75 -34.13
CA SER A 870 12.17 -15.95 -34.68
C SER A 870 11.08 -16.82 -35.34
N PRO A 871 9.84 -16.34 -35.45
CA PRO A 871 8.74 -17.16 -35.94
C PRO A 871 8.84 -17.43 -37.45
N GLN A 872 8.55 -18.68 -37.84
CA GLN A 872 7.98 -18.98 -39.16
C GLN A 872 6.47 -19.12 -38.99
N GLY A 873 5.74 -18.02 -39.15
CA GLY A 873 4.37 -17.87 -38.66
C GLY A 873 3.40 -18.95 -39.12
N SER A 874 3.38 -19.27 -40.42
CA SER A 874 2.51 -20.32 -40.98
C SER A 874 2.87 -21.72 -40.45
N ASN A 875 4.16 -22.03 -40.34
CA ASN A 875 4.62 -23.32 -39.81
C ASN A 875 4.33 -23.44 -38.30
N PHE A 876 4.49 -22.34 -37.57
CA PHE A 876 4.17 -22.28 -36.15
C PHE A 876 2.66 -22.47 -35.90
N LEU A 877 1.80 -21.83 -36.70
CA LEU A 877 0.35 -22.09 -36.67
C LEU A 877 0.03 -23.56 -36.98
N ALA A 878 0.62 -24.13 -38.04
CA ALA A 878 0.40 -25.51 -38.42
C ALA A 878 0.83 -26.50 -37.31
N ALA A 879 1.92 -26.21 -36.61
CA ALA A 879 2.36 -27.00 -35.46
C ALA A 879 1.34 -26.97 -34.32
N ILE A 880 0.73 -25.81 -34.04
CA ILE A 880 -0.34 -25.69 -33.05
C ILE A 880 -1.59 -26.45 -33.47
N GLU A 881 -2.00 -26.35 -34.73
CA GLU A 881 -3.15 -27.10 -35.26
C GLU A 881 -2.94 -28.61 -35.13
N ALA A 882 -1.73 -29.09 -35.44
CA ALA A 882 -1.37 -30.50 -35.24
C ALA A 882 -1.46 -30.91 -33.76
N MET A 883 -0.97 -30.08 -32.84
CA MET A 883 -1.09 -30.32 -31.39
C MET A 883 -2.56 -30.38 -30.94
N LEU A 884 -3.41 -29.50 -31.45
CA LEU A 884 -4.84 -29.49 -31.13
C LEU A 884 -5.55 -30.75 -31.65
N ALA A 885 -5.20 -31.21 -32.85
CA ALA A 885 -5.75 -32.42 -33.44
C ALA A 885 -5.33 -33.68 -32.65
N ASP A 886 -4.05 -33.85 -32.36
CA ASP A 886 -3.50 -35.02 -31.66
C ASP A 886 -4.05 -35.15 -30.23
N GLN A 887 -4.14 -34.04 -29.51
CA GLN A 887 -4.68 -34.02 -28.14
C GLN A 887 -6.20 -34.23 -28.10
N GLY A 888 -6.92 -33.86 -29.18
CA GLY A 888 -8.35 -34.11 -29.32
C GLY A 888 -8.70 -35.59 -29.52
N VAL A 889 -7.83 -36.36 -30.21
CA VAL A 889 -8.04 -37.80 -30.45
C VAL A 889 -7.87 -38.62 -29.16
N GLN A 890 -6.86 -38.30 -28.33
CA GLN A 890 -6.63 -39.06 -27.09
C GLN A 890 -7.77 -38.93 -26.06
N GLY A 891 -8.47 -37.78 -26.02
CA GLY A 891 -9.59 -37.54 -25.11
C GLY A 891 -10.88 -38.33 -25.42
N THR A 892 -10.97 -38.99 -26.57
CA THR A 892 -12.15 -39.81 -26.96
C THR A 892 -11.95 -41.32 -26.71
N SER A 893 -10.76 -41.74 -26.27
CA SER A 893 -10.40 -43.16 -26.12
C SER A 893 -10.61 -43.74 -24.72
N SER A 894 -11.15 -42.96 -23.78
CA SER A 894 -11.49 -43.42 -22.43
C SER A 894 -12.93 -43.04 -22.06
N THR A 895 -13.89 -43.83 -22.57
CA THR A 895 -15.26 -43.92 -22.03
C THR A 895 -15.47 -45.28 -21.43
#